data_AF-A0AB34JCB7-F1
#
_entry.id   AF-A0AB34JCB7-F1
#
_cell.length_a   1.000
_cell.length_b   1.000
_cell.length_c   1.000
_cell.angle_alpha   90.00
_cell.angle_beta   90.00
_cell.angle_gamma   90.00
#
_symmetry.space_group_name_H-M   'P 1'
#
loop_
_entity.id
_entity.type
_entity.pdbx_description
1 polymer ?
#
loop_
_entity_poly.entity_id
_entity_poly.type
_entity_poly.pdbx_seq_one_letter_code
_entity_poly.pdbx_strand_id
1 'polypeptide(L)'
;MGVCGGKLREIETVKGARSSSVGSVRSEHTTEPSANSSNTMLRKVSVNSDTEKPWSRQKVFTTTPESDGPKSARSHKSEADSALVRTAVQQSTLLGAMLTPQLEDIIDYMEESSFNTGQVIDLSGGMCVILEGRIRLRNAVSGGISAFYGKGDVVGEFGLLHSKCTGKDLMNAKAVQQTTRICMLKRSVYAAIMVYSRQQQITANLRLLSSIPIFENLSVPEKLKLADACTIETFAPGDTIVTEGEQGEHFYVLKSGEAKVLRKEKDGTLKIIDYKYKGDHFGDEALTKGLPRNATVIAADSGGLQQIEALRVDKSTFMELLGPICEVLERTEGAVRTLDLFAVPLLSELTAESREDLIKRLVEVSFAEGEIIFSQGEVGDKLFIIKEGEVSIMREEETRYLSTKGKNAREIDHLYRGQYFGERALLKNDPRMASAIAAKKLVCYSLSKSDFDQMALTKNAFWSRRWEKEDTRDPSSLVVIGMLGAGAFGTAWYVRHRRFTDRSYALKALEKKRMNNAKWRSAVKREKSILSGLPPHPNVIALYQTFQDDHHLFMLMEIAVGGELFKRLCKEMRFSHSTACFYSACVVLALSHLHSVNVIFRDLKPENLLISSNGYLKLIDMGFAKKVPPGEKTYTLCGTPYYLAPEMIKHKGHDASIDWWTLGVLTYEMIDGEPPFQVR
;
A
#
# COMPACT_ATOMS: atom_id res chain seq x y z
N MET A 1 -36.75 38.75 -4.30
CA MET A 1 -36.77 39.67 -3.14
C MET A 1 -35.52 39.39 -2.31
N GLY A 2 -34.58 40.27 -1.98
CA GLY A 2 -34.08 41.56 -2.52
C GLY A 2 -32.53 41.49 -2.44
N VAL A 3 -31.76 41.92 -3.44
CA VAL A 3 -31.23 43.28 -3.72
C VAL A 3 -30.44 43.93 -2.56
N CYS A 4 -29.11 44.04 -2.75
CA CYS A 4 -28.21 45.20 -2.52
C CYS A 4 -26.74 44.70 -2.65
N GLY A 5 -25.79 45.25 -3.42
CA GLY A 5 -25.74 46.48 -4.22
C GLY A 5 -24.48 47.31 -3.88
N GLY A 6 -23.49 47.35 -4.79
CA GLY A 6 -22.44 48.40 -4.90
C GLY A 6 -21.12 48.14 -4.15
N LYS A 7 -19.91 48.51 -4.62
CA LYS A 7 -19.48 49.38 -5.73
C LYS A 7 -18.06 49.00 -6.20
N LEU A 8 -17.84 49.07 -7.51
CA LEU A 8 -16.55 49.23 -8.18
C LEU A 8 -16.04 50.68 -8.03
N ARG A 9 -14.72 50.87 -7.92
CA ARG A 9 -14.01 52.05 -8.42
C ARG A 9 -12.66 51.69 -9.03
N GLU A 10 -12.47 52.32 -10.17
CA GLU A 10 -11.40 52.34 -11.15
C GLU A 10 -10.07 52.97 -10.66
N ILE A 11 -8.95 52.43 -11.18
CA ILE A 11 -7.89 53.08 -12.01
C ILE A 11 -6.90 53.96 -11.22
N GLU A 12 -5.61 53.59 -11.22
CA GLU A 12 -4.55 54.34 -11.92
C GLU A 12 -3.16 53.66 -11.84
N THR A 13 -2.55 53.53 -13.01
CA THR A 13 -1.13 53.26 -13.30
C THR A 13 -0.19 54.36 -12.80
N VAL A 14 1.01 54.04 -12.26
CA VAL A 14 2.27 54.77 -12.56
C VAL A 14 3.51 53.88 -12.32
N LYS A 15 4.49 54.04 -13.23
CA LYS A 15 5.83 53.45 -13.38
C LYS A 15 6.87 53.95 -12.35
N GLY A 16 7.99 53.21 -12.23
CA GLY A 16 9.32 53.76 -11.85
C GLY A 16 9.92 53.09 -10.61
N ALA A 17 10.86 52.15 -10.71
CA ALA A 17 12.28 52.28 -11.10
C ALA A 17 13.20 52.81 -9.97
N ARG A 18 14.17 51.94 -9.57
CA ARG A 18 15.51 52.22 -8.98
C ARG A 18 15.49 52.85 -7.57
N SER A 19 16.44 52.67 -6.67
CA SER A 19 17.69 51.90 -6.49
C SER A 19 18.19 52.28 -5.08
N SER A 20 19.04 51.44 -4.46
CA SER A 20 20.17 51.81 -3.53
C SER A 20 19.99 52.99 -2.55
N SER A 21 20.30 52.93 -1.26
CA SER A 21 21.50 52.39 -0.61
C SER A 21 21.46 52.80 0.87
N VAL A 22 21.96 51.89 1.72
CA VAL A 22 22.85 52.08 2.89
C VAL A 22 22.90 53.45 3.59
N GLY A 23 22.69 53.41 4.91
CA GLY A 23 23.20 54.41 5.86
C GLY A 23 23.12 53.89 7.29
N SER A 24 24.27 53.54 7.88
CA SER A 24 24.40 53.20 9.31
C SER A 24 24.72 54.46 10.12
N VAL A 25 24.16 54.63 11.33
CA VAL A 25 24.69 55.55 12.34
C VAL A 25 24.60 54.90 13.74
N ARG A 26 25.64 55.18 14.53
CA ARG A 26 26.03 54.70 15.87
C ARG A 26 25.34 55.44 17.03
N SER A 27 25.66 54.94 18.24
CA SER A 27 25.80 55.59 19.57
C SER A 27 24.51 55.73 20.41
N GLU A 28 24.48 55.67 21.75
CA GLU A 28 25.45 55.43 22.84
C GLU A 28 24.65 55.35 24.18
N HIS A 29 25.18 54.62 25.18
CA HIS A 29 24.98 54.80 26.65
C HIS A 29 23.57 54.53 27.25
N THR A 30 23.34 53.96 28.45
CA THR A 30 23.99 53.96 29.78
C THR A 30 23.56 52.74 30.66
N THR A 31 24.31 52.54 31.76
CA THR A 31 24.36 51.59 32.92
C THR A 31 23.08 51.30 33.75
N GLU A 32 22.73 50.02 34.05
CA GLU A 32 22.83 49.20 35.32
C GLU A 32 21.48 49.04 36.09
N PRO A 33 21.21 48.01 36.97
CA PRO A 33 21.73 46.64 37.13
C PRO A 33 20.66 45.49 37.33
N SER A 34 21.13 44.24 37.24
CA SER A 34 20.62 42.91 37.70
C SER A 34 19.11 42.53 37.74
N ALA A 35 18.75 41.46 37.01
CA ALA A 35 18.04 40.27 37.53
C ALA A 35 17.87 39.16 36.46
N ASN A 36 18.00 37.91 36.89
CA ASN A 36 17.87 36.66 36.13
C ASN A 36 16.62 36.54 35.23
N SER A 37 16.79 36.12 33.98
CA SER A 37 16.05 34.99 33.37
C SER A 37 16.52 34.74 31.93
N SER A 38 16.77 33.47 31.64
CA SER A 38 17.25 32.96 30.36
C SER A 38 16.18 33.13 29.28
N ASN A 39 16.41 34.05 28.34
CA ASN A 39 15.61 34.20 27.13
C ASN A 39 16.56 34.24 25.93
N THR A 40 16.78 33.10 25.27
CA THR A 40 17.65 33.01 24.10
C THR A 40 16.83 33.29 22.84
N MET A 41 16.86 34.57 22.41
CA MET A 41 16.37 35.00 21.11
C MET A 41 17.11 34.30 19.96
N LEU A 42 16.29 33.92 18.97
CA LEU A 42 16.63 33.59 17.59
C LEU A 42 17.65 34.57 16.98
N ARG A 43 18.83 34.07 16.59
CA ARG A 43 19.68 34.73 15.60
C ARG A 43 19.50 34.06 14.24
N LYS A 44 18.89 34.82 13.31
CA LYS A 44 18.95 34.56 11.87
C LYS A 44 20.42 34.52 11.43
N VAL A 45 20.86 33.38 10.91
CA VAL A 45 22.10 33.28 10.13
C VAL A 45 21.72 33.41 8.66
N SER A 46 22.18 34.49 8.03
CA SER A 46 22.15 34.68 6.59
C SER A 46 23.15 33.72 5.94
N VAL A 47 22.67 32.78 5.13
CA VAL A 47 23.50 31.88 4.33
C VAL A 47 23.72 32.52 2.96
N ASN A 48 24.99 32.75 2.62
CA ASN A 48 25.42 33.19 1.30
C ASN A 48 25.03 32.13 0.25
N SER A 49 24.46 32.63 -0.85
CA SER A 49 24.21 31.91 -2.08
C SER A 49 25.52 31.55 -2.77
N ASP A 50 25.82 30.25 -2.92
CA ASP A 50 26.41 29.70 -4.15
C ASP A 50 26.36 28.16 -4.17
N THR A 51 25.49 27.63 -5.05
CA THR A 51 25.62 26.36 -5.78
C THR A 51 25.68 25.02 -5.02
N GLU A 52 24.68 24.72 -4.18
CA GLU A 52 24.24 23.33 -4.00
C GLU A 52 22.86 23.18 -4.64
N LYS A 53 22.70 22.27 -5.61
CA LYS A 53 21.39 21.94 -6.21
C LYS A 53 20.46 21.45 -5.09
N PRO A 54 19.43 22.21 -4.71
CA PRO A 54 18.53 21.76 -3.67
C PRO A 54 17.56 20.75 -4.32
N TRP A 55 17.24 19.68 -3.60
CA TRP A 55 16.17 18.71 -3.93
C TRP A 55 16.50 17.60 -4.94
N SER A 56 17.20 16.55 -4.48
CA SER A 56 17.06 15.19 -5.06
C SER A 56 16.29 14.28 -4.10
N ARG A 57 14.95 14.41 -4.09
CA ARG A 57 14.03 13.55 -3.30
C ARG A 57 13.86 12.13 -3.87
N GLN A 58 14.50 11.80 -5.00
CA GLN A 58 14.46 10.49 -5.68
C GLN A 58 15.08 9.29 -4.93
N LYS A 59 15.39 9.41 -3.63
CA LYS A 59 16.00 8.29 -2.88
C LYS A 59 14.91 7.39 -2.31
N VAL A 60 14.62 6.30 -3.03
CA VAL A 60 13.61 5.30 -2.65
C VAL A 60 14.24 4.10 -1.91
N PHE A 61 13.50 3.51 -0.96
CA PHE A 61 13.93 2.37 -0.15
C PHE A 61 13.60 1.02 -0.78
N THR A 62 14.45 0.03 -0.51
CA THR A 62 14.06 -1.39 -0.56
C THR A 62 14.84 -2.20 0.46
N THR A 63 14.14 -2.91 1.35
CA THR A 63 14.70 -3.95 2.20
C THR A 63 13.62 -5.02 2.40
N THR A 64 13.91 -6.25 1.97
CA THR A 64 13.00 -7.40 2.16
C THR A 64 13.56 -8.24 3.30
N PRO A 65 12.85 -8.34 4.43
CA PRO A 65 13.22 -9.24 5.53
C PRO A 65 13.10 -10.71 5.13
N GLU A 66 13.80 -11.59 5.83
CA GLU A 66 13.68 -13.04 5.67
C GLU A 66 12.40 -13.53 6.37
N SER A 67 11.61 -14.37 5.70
CA SER A 67 10.35 -14.90 6.25
C SER A 67 10.57 -16.03 7.24
N ASP A 68 11.64 -16.80 7.09
CA ASP A 68 11.88 -18.04 7.84
C ASP A 68 12.71 -17.79 9.12
N GLY A 69 12.80 -16.53 9.55
CA GLY A 69 13.64 -16.09 10.65
C GLY A 69 15.08 -15.76 10.24
N PRO A 70 15.94 -15.36 11.20
CA PRO A 70 17.31 -14.97 10.92
C PRO A 70 18.19 -16.17 10.57
N LYS A 71 18.99 -16.06 9.50
CA LYS A 71 20.00 -17.08 9.14
C LYS A 71 21.26 -17.08 10.01
N SER A 72 21.54 -15.99 10.72
CA SER A 72 22.68 -15.91 11.63
C SER A 72 22.51 -16.90 12.79
N ALA A 73 23.60 -17.49 13.28
CA ALA A 73 23.53 -18.34 14.47
C ALA A 73 23.22 -17.50 15.72
N ARG A 74 22.55 -18.12 16.70
CA ARG A 74 22.40 -17.53 18.03
C ARG A 74 23.78 -17.44 18.69
N SER A 75 24.03 -16.33 19.38
CA SER A 75 25.25 -16.07 20.11
C SER A 75 24.98 -16.24 21.61
N HIS A 76 25.63 -17.25 22.21
CA HIS A 76 25.57 -17.47 23.64
C HIS A 76 26.34 -16.37 24.38
N LYS A 77 25.70 -15.75 25.38
CA LYS A 77 26.26 -14.65 26.20
C LYS A 77 26.29 -15.06 27.66
N SER A 78 27.14 -14.40 28.45
CA SER A 78 27.10 -14.56 29.90
C SER A 78 25.79 -14.03 30.47
N GLU A 79 25.32 -14.57 31.59
CA GLU A 79 24.08 -14.11 32.23
C GLU A 79 24.15 -12.61 32.61
N ALA A 80 25.32 -12.15 33.03
CA ALA A 80 25.60 -10.75 33.32
C ALA A 80 25.50 -9.85 32.07
N ASP A 81 26.04 -10.29 30.94
CA ASP A 81 25.97 -9.53 29.69
C ASP A 81 24.53 -9.51 29.13
N SER A 82 23.81 -10.64 29.19
CA SER A 82 22.40 -10.71 28.81
C SER A 82 21.53 -9.79 29.66
N ALA A 83 21.75 -9.75 30.98
CA ALA A 83 21.03 -8.84 31.89
C ALA A 83 21.32 -7.35 31.59
N LEU A 84 22.57 -7.03 31.26
CA LEU A 84 22.97 -5.68 30.86
C LEU A 84 22.30 -5.26 29.54
N VAL A 85 22.35 -6.11 28.51
CA VAL A 85 21.71 -5.84 27.22
C VAL A 85 20.20 -5.69 27.40
N ARG A 86 19.56 -6.57 28.17
CA ARG A 86 18.14 -6.50 28.48
C ARG A 86 17.76 -5.13 29.08
N THR A 87 18.51 -4.71 30.09
CA THR A 87 18.26 -3.42 30.78
C THR A 87 18.46 -2.25 29.82
N ALA A 88 19.56 -2.23 29.06
CA ALA A 88 19.88 -1.16 28.12
C ALA A 88 18.81 -1.01 27.03
N VAL A 89 18.35 -2.13 26.46
CA VAL A 89 17.34 -2.14 25.41
C VAL A 89 15.97 -1.71 25.93
N GLN A 90 15.59 -2.13 27.14
CA GLN A 90 14.33 -1.72 27.79
C GLN A 90 14.29 -0.22 28.12
N GLN A 91 15.44 0.39 28.42
CA GLN A 91 15.54 1.81 28.73
C GLN A 91 15.69 2.71 27.49
N SER A 92 15.92 2.14 26.30
CA SER A 92 15.97 2.90 25.04
C SER A 92 14.60 3.50 24.72
N THR A 93 14.58 4.78 24.35
CA THR A 93 13.37 5.52 23.97
C THR A 93 12.70 4.98 22.72
N LEU A 94 13.48 4.41 21.79
CA LEU A 94 12.96 3.84 20.55
C LEU A 94 12.45 2.40 20.76
N LEU A 95 13.13 1.61 21.60
CA LEU A 95 12.96 0.16 21.66
C LEU A 95 12.24 -0.36 22.91
N GLY A 96 12.30 0.38 24.03
CA GLY A 96 11.75 -0.08 25.32
C GLY A 96 10.27 -0.44 25.28
N ALA A 97 9.47 0.29 24.49
CA ALA A 97 8.04 0.02 24.33
C ALA A 97 7.70 -0.97 23.19
N MET A 98 8.64 -1.27 22.29
CA MET A 98 8.36 -2.05 21.08
C MET A 98 8.74 -3.54 21.19
N LEU A 99 9.58 -3.92 22.16
CA LEU A 99 10.34 -5.18 22.11
C LEU A 99 10.00 -6.23 23.17
N THR A 100 9.14 -5.95 24.15
CA THR A 100 9.01 -6.78 25.36
C THR A 100 8.80 -8.29 25.06
N PRO A 101 8.02 -8.71 24.05
CA PRO A 101 7.86 -10.13 23.72
C PRO A 101 9.03 -10.75 22.93
N GLN A 102 9.74 -9.96 22.11
CA GLN A 102 10.82 -10.43 21.22
C GLN A 102 12.23 -10.18 21.79
N LEU A 103 12.32 -9.61 22.99
CA LEU A 103 13.58 -9.13 23.55
C LEU A 103 14.61 -10.24 23.71
N GLU A 104 14.19 -11.43 24.16
CA GLU A 104 15.10 -12.56 24.33
C GLU A 104 15.64 -13.07 23.00
N ASP A 105 14.80 -13.20 21.97
CA ASP A 105 15.27 -13.55 20.62
C ASP A 105 16.28 -12.50 20.11
N ILE A 106 16.01 -11.20 20.33
CA ILE A 106 16.94 -10.15 19.96
C ILE A 106 18.28 -10.32 20.68
N ILE A 107 18.28 -10.51 22.00
CA ILE A 107 19.49 -10.74 22.78
C ILE A 107 20.25 -11.95 22.23
N ASP A 108 19.57 -13.06 21.97
CA ASP A 108 20.17 -14.28 21.41
C ASP A 108 20.87 -14.04 20.07
N TYR A 109 20.29 -13.23 19.19
CA TYR A 109 20.83 -12.96 17.85
C TYR A 109 21.81 -11.77 17.78
N MET A 110 22.03 -11.04 18.88
CA MET A 110 23.08 -10.02 18.92
C MET A 110 24.47 -10.64 18.92
N GLU A 111 25.37 -10.12 18.10
CA GLU A 111 26.75 -10.63 17.97
C GLU A 111 27.68 -9.86 18.90
N GLU A 112 28.42 -10.56 19.76
CA GLU A 112 29.47 -9.94 20.56
C GLU A 112 30.73 -9.67 19.72
N SER A 113 31.36 -8.52 19.95
CA SER A 113 32.60 -8.13 19.29
C SER A 113 33.50 -7.32 20.22
N SER A 114 34.81 -7.52 20.10
CA SER A 114 35.82 -6.89 20.94
C SER A 114 36.78 -6.06 20.11
N PHE A 115 37.12 -4.87 20.60
CA PHE A 115 37.95 -3.90 19.92
C PHE A 115 39.02 -3.34 20.86
N ASN A 116 40.22 -3.14 20.31
CA ASN A 116 41.34 -2.48 20.96
C ASN A 116 41.30 -0.95 20.70
N THR A 117 41.99 -0.19 21.55
CA THR A 117 42.07 1.28 21.44
C THR A 117 42.38 1.74 20.01
N GLY A 118 41.57 2.67 19.51
CA GLY A 118 41.76 3.31 18.20
C GLY A 118 41.15 2.56 17.02
N GLN A 119 40.74 1.30 17.19
CA GLN A 119 40.05 0.54 16.14
C GLN A 119 38.69 1.17 15.81
N VAL A 120 38.34 1.15 14.52
CA VAL A 120 37.07 1.64 14.01
C VAL A 120 36.01 0.58 14.23
N ILE A 121 34.85 1.02 14.72
CA ILE A 121 33.68 0.20 14.93
C ILE A 121 32.68 0.55 13.84
N ASP A 122 32.30 -0.43 13.03
CA ASP A 122 31.31 -0.22 11.98
C ASP A 122 29.90 -0.25 12.56
N LEU A 123 29.30 0.93 12.75
CA LEU A 123 27.91 1.08 13.19
C LEU A 123 26.93 1.24 12.02
N SER A 124 27.38 1.02 10.78
CA SER A 124 26.61 1.37 9.59
C SER A 124 25.41 0.46 9.29
N GLY A 125 25.28 -0.63 10.05
CA GLY A 125 24.32 -1.70 9.76
C GLY A 125 23.35 -2.04 10.87
N GLY A 126 23.32 -1.31 11.99
CA GLY A 126 22.53 -1.73 13.15
C GLY A 126 22.78 -0.92 14.42
N MET A 127 22.29 -1.45 15.53
CA MET A 127 22.52 -0.88 16.86
C MET A 127 23.51 -1.72 17.65
N CYS A 128 24.23 -1.11 18.57
CA CYS A 128 25.02 -1.84 19.56
C CYS A 128 24.75 -1.39 20.99
N VAL A 129 24.97 -2.30 21.92
CA VAL A 129 25.05 -2.06 23.36
C VAL A 129 26.50 -2.23 23.78
N ILE A 130 27.02 -1.29 24.57
CA ILE A 130 28.39 -1.37 25.09
C ILE A 130 28.40 -2.24 26.35
N LEU A 131 29.08 -3.38 26.28
CA LEU A 131 29.23 -4.32 27.41
C LEU A 131 30.37 -3.89 28.33
N GLU A 132 31.46 -3.42 27.74
CA GLU A 132 32.67 -2.99 28.42
C GLU A 132 33.39 -1.93 27.59
N GLY A 133 34.08 -1.00 28.26
CA GLY A 133 34.88 0.02 27.60
C GLY A 133 34.09 1.28 27.22
N ARG A 134 34.63 2.05 26.26
CA ARG A 134 34.05 3.30 25.77
C ARG A 134 34.24 3.49 24.28
N ILE A 135 33.22 4.04 23.64
CA ILE A 135 33.21 4.41 22.22
C ILE A 135 33.18 5.93 22.09
N ARG A 136 34.00 6.47 21.19
CA ARG A 136 33.90 7.87 20.75
C ARG A 136 33.23 7.95 19.39
N LEU A 137 32.31 8.88 19.20
CA LEU A 137 31.79 9.27 17.89
C LEU A 137 32.42 10.61 17.46
N ARG A 138 32.70 10.74 16.16
CA ARG A 138 33.12 12.02 15.55
C ARG A 138 32.16 12.40 14.44
N ASN A 139 31.76 13.67 14.44
CA ASN A 139 31.04 14.27 13.33
C ASN A 139 31.97 14.31 12.11
N ALA A 140 31.54 13.73 11.00
CA ALA A 140 32.36 13.66 9.80
C ALA A 140 32.29 14.91 8.91
N VAL A 141 31.38 15.83 9.20
CA VAL A 141 31.25 17.13 8.52
C VAL A 141 32.12 18.19 9.22
N SER A 142 32.15 18.22 10.55
CA SER A 142 32.91 19.23 11.33
C SER A 142 34.24 18.72 11.91
N GLY A 143 34.52 17.42 11.89
CA GLY A 143 35.74 16.82 12.45
C GLY A 143 35.83 16.83 13.99
N GLY A 144 34.89 17.50 14.67
CA GLY A 144 34.79 17.58 16.13
C GLY A 144 34.27 16.30 16.79
N ILE A 145 34.59 16.13 18.08
CA ILE A 145 34.02 15.06 18.92
C ILE A 145 32.53 15.33 19.09
N SER A 146 31.69 14.35 18.75
CA SER A 146 30.23 14.49 18.85
C SER A 146 29.67 13.92 20.16
N ALA A 147 30.20 12.79 20.65
CA ALA A 147 29.77 12.17 21.92
C ALA A 147 30.71 11.03 22.37
N PHE A 148 30.65 10.69 23.66
CA PHE A 148 31.22 9.47 24.24
C PHE A 148 30.10 8.60 24.80
N TYR A 149 30.25 7.29 24.63
CA TYR A 149 29.33 6.27 25.15
C TYR A 149 30.13 5.23 25.93
N GLY A 150 29.58 4.74 27.04
CA GLY A 150 30.19 3.76 27.92
C GLY A 150 29.27 2.58 28.21
N LYS A 151 29.70 1.73 29.15
CA LYS A 151 28.98 0.52 29.55
C LYS A 151 27.50 0.79 29.83
N GLY A 152 26.62 0.03 29.18
CA GLY A 152 25.16 0.14 29.29
C GLY A 152 24.51 1.08 28.27
N ASP A 153 25.29 1.90 27.56
CA ASP A 153 24.73 2.80 26.54
C ASP A 153 24.38 2.05 25.25
N VAL A 154 23.29 2.50 24.62
CA VAL A 154 22.83 2.04 23.31
C VAL A 154 23.26 3.06 22.24
N VAL A 155 23.86 2.59 21.15
CA VAL A 155 24.30 3.44 20.03
C VAL A 155 23.75 2.90 18.72
N GLY A 156 23.34 3.79 17.81
CA GLY A 156 22.94 3.41 16.45
C GLY A 156 21.54 2.81 16.33
N GLU A 157 20.64 3.05 17.30
CA GLU A 157 19.25 2.55 17.29
C GLU A 157 18.49 2.89 15.98
N PHE A 158 18.71 4.08 15.41
CA PHE A 158 18.16 4.47 14.10
C PHE A 158 18.68 3.62 12.94
N GLY A 159 19.86 3.02 13.08
CA GLY A 159 20.46 2.10 12.12
C GLY A 159 19.65 0.81 11.94
N LEU A 160 18.78 0.46 12.91
CA LEU A 160 17.81 -0.63 12.75
C LEU A 160 16.66 -0.29 11.79
N LEU A 161 16.29 0.98 11.69
CA LEU A 161 15.17 1.41 10.85
C LEU A 161 15.65 1.87 9.46
N HIS A 162 16.86 2.44 9.38
CA HIS A 162 17.28 3.18 8.20
C HIS A 162 18.73 2.90 7.78
N SER A 163 18.92 2.45 6.52
CA SER A 163 20.26 2.13 5.97
C SER A 163 21.18 3.32 5.77
N LYS A 164 20.64 4.54 5.80
CA LYS A 164 21.35 5.78 5.44
C LYS A 164 21.37 6.83 6.56
N CYS A 165 20.89 6.49 7.77
CA CYS A 165 21.20 7.28 8.99
C CYS A 165 22.67 7.06 9.40
N THR A 166 23.37 6.23 8.63
CA THR A 166 24.80 6.29 8.33
C THR A 166 25.16 7.50 7.48
N GLY A 167 24.55 8.66 7.77
CA GLY A 167 25.16 9.93 7.45
C GLY A 167 26.60 9.86 7.94
N LYS A 168 27.50 10.56 7.24
CA LYS A 168 28.93 10.55 7.53
C LYS A 168 29.23 10.63 9.06
N ASP A 169 28.32 11.20 9.85
CA ASP A 169 28.23 11.29 11.32
C ASP A 169 28.44 10.01 12.16
N LEU A 170 28.12 8.80 11.69
CA LEU A 170 28.29 7.53 12.45
C LEU A 170 29.50 6.68 12.00
N MET A 171 30.12 7.02 10.88
CA MET A 171 31.23 6.25 10.27
C MET A 171 32.58 6.39 11.00
N ASN A 172 32.63 7.15 12.10
CA ASN A 172 33.86 7.43 12.86
C ASN A 172 33.81 6.93 14.31
N ALA A 173 33.02 5.90 14.59
CA ALA A 173 33.03 5.27 15.91
C ALA A 173 34.39 4.59 16.15
N LYS A 174 35.04 4.91 17.27
CA LYS A 174 36.33 4.29 17.65
C LYS A 174 36.34 3.86 19.11
N ALA A 175 36.95 2.71 19.38
CA ALA A 175 37.26 2.29 20.74
C ALA A 175 38.28 3.25 21.38
N VAL A 176 38.05 3.61 22.64
CA VAL A 176 38.90 4.57 23.37
C VAL A 176 39.75 3.88 24.45
N GLN A 177 39.36 2.67 24.85
CA GLN A 177 40.03 1.91 25.91
C GLN A 177 40.66 0.63 25.37
N GLN A 178 41.59 0.07 26.16
CA GLN A 178 42.40 -1.10 25.80
C GLN A 178 41.53 -2.30 25.39
N THR A 179 40.39 -2.47 26.05
CA THR A 179 39.37 -3.44 25.67
C THR A 179 38.01 -2.75 25.65
N THR A 180 37.36 -2.75 24.49
CA THR A 180 35.98 -2.30 24.31
C THR A 180 35.17 -3.45 23.75
N ARG A 181 34.20 -3.96 24.51
CA ARG A 181 33.29 -5.04 24.10
C ARG A 181 31.92 -4.47 23.79
N ILE A 182 31.37 -4.85 22.66
CA ILE A 182 30.03 -4.46 22.23
C ILE A 182 29.21 -5.69 21.89
N CYS A 183 27.89 -5.53 21.97
CA CYS A 183 26.92 -6.47 21.46
C CYS A 183 26.16 -5.78 20.33
N MET A 184 26.18 -6.32 19.11
CA MET A 184 25.69 -5.66 17.90
C MET A 184 24.49 -6.40 17.31
N LEU A 185 23.40 -5.69 17.05
CA LEU A 185 22.24 -6.18 16.32
C LEU A 185 22.22 -5.59 14.91
N LYS A 186 22.43 -6.43 13.89
CA LYS A 186 22.30 -6.01 12.49
C LYS A 186 20.83 -5.78 12.15
N ARG A 187 20.55 -4.73 11.38
CA ARG A 187 19.19 -4.39 10.89
C ARG A 187 18.51 -5.53 10.14
N SER A 188 19.25 -6.27 9.32
CA SER A 188 18.68 -7.41 8.58
C SER A 188 18.19 -8.52 9.52
N VAL A 189 18.94 -8.75 10.61
CA VAL A 189 18.61 -9.72 11.64
C VAL A 189 17.41 -9.23 12.45
N TYR A 190 17.45 -7.98 12.92
CA TYR A 190 16.31 -7.34 13.59
C TYR A 190 15.02 -7.45 12.77
N ALA A 191 15.05 -7.04 11.50
CA ALA A 191 13.87 -7.10 10.64
C ALA A 191 13.37 -8.55 10.45
N ALA A 192 14.26 -9.54 10.35
CA ALA A 192 13.88 -10.95 10.25
C ALA A 192 13.23 -11.47 11.54
N ILE A 193 13.76 -11.11 12.73
CA ILE A 193 13.16 -11.47 14.03
C ILE A 193 11.74 -10.92 14.13
N MET A 194 11.57 -9.62 13.85
CA MET A 194 10.27 -8.95 13.97
C MET A 194 9.23 -9.58 13.05
N VAL A 195 9.60 -9.85 11.80
CA VAL A 195 8.71 -10.46 10.80
C VAL A 195 8.36 -11.90 11.16
N TYR A 196 9.36 -12.72 11.54
CA TYR A 196 9.15 -14.11 11.88
C TYR A 196 8.28 -14.28 13.13
N SER A 197 8.61 -13.56 14.22
CA SER A 197 7.82 -13.58 15.46
C SER A 197 6.37 -13.18 15.21
N ARG A 198 6.15 -12.12 14.41
CA ARG A 198 4.80 -11.68 14.06
C ARG A 198 4.02 -12.73 13.26
N GLN A 199 4.65 -13.37 12.27
CA GLN A 199 4.00 -14.43 11.48
C GLN A 199 3.64 -15.66 12.31
N GLN A 200 4.51 -16.05 13.25
CA GLN A 200 4.22 -17.13 14.19
C GLN A 200 3.01 -16.79 15.08
N GLN A 201 2.94 -15.55 15.59
CA GLN A 201 1.81 -15.08 16.39
C GLN A 201 0.51 -15.13 15.58
N ILE A 202 0.49 -14.59 14.35
CA ILE A 202 -0.70 -14.62 13.48
C ILE A 202 -1.11 -16.05 13.17
N THR A 203 -0.15 -16.94 12.88
CA THR A 203 -0.43 -18.35 12.58
C THR A 203 -0.99 -19.08 13.79
N ALA A 204 -0.47 -18.83 14.98
CA ALA A 204 -0.99 -19.38 16.23
C ALA A 204 -2.41 -18.87 16.52
N ASN A 205 -2.65 -17.57 16.35
CA ASN A 205 -3.97 -16.95 16.49
C ASN A 205 -4.96 -17.54 15.49
N LEU A 206 -4.56 -17.69 14.22
CA LEU A 206 -5.40 -18.26 13.16
C LEU A 206 -5.81 -19.70 13.49
N ARG A 207 -4.89 -20.53 13.98
CA ARG A 207 -5.20 -21.92 14.40
C ARG A 207 -6.23 -21.94 15.53
N LEU A 208 -6.07 -21.06 16.51
CA LEU A 208 -7.00 -20.94 17.64
C LEU A 208 -8.38 -20.42 17.19
N LEU A 209 -8.42 -19.36 16.37
CA LEU A 209 -9.69 -18.82 15.86
C LEU A 209 -10.42 -19.82 14.96
N SER A 210 -9.68 -20.63 14.20
CA SER A 210 -10.25 -21.65 13.31
C SER A 210 -10.88 -22.82 14.07
N SER A 211 -10.57 -23.02 15.35
CA SER A 211 -11.25 -24.03 16.18
C SER A 211 -12.55 -23.53 16.81
N ILE A 212 -12.91 -22.25 16.63
CA ILE A 212 -14.08 -21.64 17.29
C ILE A 212 -15.29 -21.67 16.34
N PRO A 213 -16.43 -22.29 16.72
CA PRO A 213 -17.60 -22.43 15.85
C PRO A 213 -18.15 -21.10 15.32
N ILE A 214 -18.15 -20.02 16.12
CA ILE A 214 -18.66 -18.70 15.68
C ILE A 214 -17.90 -18.12 14.49
N PHE A 215 -16.66 -18.57 14.27
CA PHE A 215 -15.81 -18.10 13.16
C PHE A 215 -15.76 -19.10 11.99
N GLU A 216 -16.51 -20.20 12.03
CA GLU A 216 -16.47 -21.23 10.99
C GLU A 216 -16.76 -20.66 9.59
N ASN A 217 -17.80 -19.83 9.49
CA ASN A 217 -18.26 -19.20 8.25
C ASN A 217 -17.40 -18.02 7.76
N LEU A 218 -16.38 -17.60 8.52
CA LEU A 218 -15.45 -16.58 8.04
C LEU A 218 -14.55 -17.15 6.95
N SER A 219 -14.38 -16.39 5.87
CA SER A 219 -13.41 -16.72 4.83
C SER A 219 -11.98 -16.69 5.39
N VAL A 220 -11.03 -17.39 4.74
CA VAL A 220 -9.62 -17.39 5.15
C VAL A 220 -9.04 -15.97 5.25
N PRO A 221 -9.28 -15.05 4.30
CA PRO A 221 -8.85 -13.65 4.43
C PRO A 221 -9.39 -12.92 5.66
N GLU A 222 -10.66 -13.16 6.01
CA GLU A 222 -11.31 -12.57 7.18
C GLU A 222 -10.72 -13.11 8.48
N LYS A 223 -10.49 -14.42 8.55
CA LYS A 223 -9.81 -15.06 9.69
C LYS A 223 -8.39 -14.54 9.86
N LEU A 224 -7.65 -14.31 8.77
CA LEU A 224 -6.31 -13.73 8.80
C LEU A 224 -6.30 -12.30 9.33
N LYS A 225 -7.23 -11.45 8.85
CA LYS A 225 -7.41 -10.09 9.37
C LYS A 225 -7.71 -10.09 10.87
N LEU A 226 -8.63 -10.94 11.30
CA LEU A 226 -8.98 -11.09 12.71
C LEU A 226 -7.78 -11.57 13.53
N ALA A 227 -7.06 -12.61 13.07
CA ALA A 227 -5.89 -13.17 13.73
C ALA A 227 -4.76 -12.14 13.93
N ASP A 228 -4.58 -11.25 12.95
CA ASP A 228 -3.61 -10.15 13.02
C ASP A 228 -4.07 -9.01 13.95
N ALA A 229 -5.36 -8.74 14.01
CA ALA A 229 -5.93 -7.71 14.87
C ALA A 229 -5.97 -8.11 16.37
N CYS A 230 -5.94 -9.40 16.67
CA CYS A 230 -5.97 -9.89 18.03
C CYS A 230 -4.73 -9.48 18.83
N THR A 231 -4.94 -9.08 20.08
CA THR A 231 -3.88 -8.83 21.07
C THR A 231 -3.87 -9.94 22.12
N ILE A 232 -2.74 -10.11 22.82
CA ILE A 232 -2.65 -11.05 23.95
C ILE A 232 -2.72 -10.20 25.22
N GLU A 233 -3.62 -10.57 26.12
CA GLU A 233 -3.77 -9.98 27.45
C GLU A 233 -3.45 -11.05 28.50
N THR A 234 -2.66 -10.69 29.51
CA THR A 234 -2.18 -11.59 30.57
C THR A 234 -2.86 -11.24 31.88
N PHE A 235 -3.35 -12.24 32.60
CA PHE A 235 -4.05 -12.11 33.87
C PHE A 235 -3.35 -12.95 34.94
N ALA A 236 -3.13 -12.37 36.13
CA ALA A 236 -2.66 -13.11 37.29
C ALA A 236 -3.80 -13.95 37.90
N PRO A 237 -3.49 -15.05 38.61
CA PRO A 237 -4.51 -15.82 39.32
C PRO A 237 -5.33 -14.93 40.27
N GLY A 238 -6.67 -15.00 40.16
CA GLY A 238 -7.60 -14.17 40.92
C GLY A 238 -8.01 -12.86 40.25
N ASP A 239 -7.36 -12.45 39.16
CA ASP A 239 -7.75 -11.26 38.41
C ASP A 239 -9.12 -11.44 37.76
N THR A 240 -9.94 -10.39 37.81
CA THR A 240 -11.23 -10.37 37.11
C THR A 240 -11.00 -9.96 35.66
N ILE A 241 -11.39 -10.84 34.72
CA ILE A 241 -11.23 -10.62 33.28
C ILE A 241 -12.40 -9.79 32.75
N VAL A 242 -13.64 -10.17 33.12
CA VAL A 242 -14.87 -9.41 32.81
C VAL A 242 -15.84 -9.49 33.99
N THR A 243 -16.69 -8.49 34.13
CA THR A 243 -17.65 -8.39 35.24
C THR A 243 -19.09 -8.47 34.76
N GLU A 244 -19.94 -9.26 35.43
CA GLU A 244 -21.38 -9.33 35.16
C GLU A 244 -22.02 -7.93 35.17
N GLY A 245 -22.84 -7.64 34.16
CA GLY A 245 -23.58 -6.38 34.03
C GLY A 245 -22.82 -5.25 33.36
N GLU A 246 -21.50 -5.35 33.16
CA GLU A 246 -20.75 -4.33 32.42
C GLU A 246 -21.05 -4.40 30.91
N GLN A 247 -20.94 -3.28 30.21
CA GLN A 247 -21.05 -3.27 28.76
C GLN A 247 -19.79 -3.87 28.15
N GLY A 248 -19.92 -5.01 27.47
CA GLY A 248 -18.79 -5.72 26.90
C GLY A 248 -18.31 -5.10 25.57
N GLU A 249 -17.09 -4.56 25.56
CA GLU A 249 -16.43 -4.04 24.35
C GLU A 249 -15.36 -4.99 23.79
N HIS A 250 -15.15 -6.13 24.46
CA HIS A 250 -14.07 -7.07 24.13
C HIS A 250 -14.58 -8.51 24.04
N PHE A 251 -13.98 -9.29 23.16
CA PHE A 251 -14.15 -10.73 23.07
C PHE A 251 -12.84 -11.41 23.41
N TYR A 252 -12.93 -12.48 24.19
CA TYR A 252 -11.77 -13.19 24.69
C TYR A 252 -11.81 -14.66 24.26
N VAL A 253 -10.64 -15.19 23.92
CA VAL A 253 -10.39 -16.62 23.71
C VAL A 253 -9.23 -17.03 24.59
N LEU A 254 -9.40 -18.02 25.46
CA LEU A 254 -8.31 -18.49 26.31
C LEU A 254 -7.24 -19.21 25.47
N LYS A 255 -6.01 -18.74 25.58
CA LYS A 255 -4.84 -19.31 24.90
C LYS A 255 -4.08 -20.27 25.82
N SER A 256 -4.02 -19.97 27.11
CA SER A 256 -3.44 -20.82 28.15
C SER A 256 -4.06 -20.53 29.51
N GLY A 257 -3.98 -21.49 30.43
CA GLY A 257 -4.59 -21.39 31.76
C GLY A 257 -6.09 -21.69 31.78
N GLU A 258 -6.71 -21.40 32.91
CA GLU A 258 -8.10 -21.72 33.19
C GLU A 258 -8.82 -20.49 33.75
N ALA A 259 -10.10 -20.35 33.49
CA ALA A 259 -10.92 -19.28 34.08
C ALA A 259 -12.21 -19.84 34.69
N LYS A 260 -12.65 -19.24 35.79
CA LYS A 260 -13.90 -19.55 36.48
C LYS A 260 -14.96 -18.57 36.02
N VAL A 261 -16.14 -19.07 35.65
CA VAL A 261 -17.30 -18.24 35.33
C VAL A 261 -18.21 -18.22 36.54
N LEU A 262 -18.49 -17.02 37.06
CA LEU A 262 -19.31 -16.79 38.23
C LEU A 262 -20.54 -15.97 37.87
N ARG A 263 -21.67 -16.28 38.50
CA ARG A 263 -22.89 -15.48 38.42
C ARG A 263 -23.35 -15.08 39.81
N LYS A 264 -23.85 -13.85 39.93
CA LYS A 264 -24.42 -13.34 41.18
C LYS A 264 -25.81 -13.93 41.42
N GLU A 265 -25.99 -14.64 42.53
CA GLU A 265 -27.31 -15.10 42.96
C GLU A 265 -28.12 -13.96 43.60
N LYS A 266 -29.42 -14.18 43.83
CA LYS A 266 -30.35 -13.16 44.37
C LYS A 266 -29.97 -12.67 45.77
N ASP A 267 -29.21 -13.47 46.53
CA ASP A 267 -28.69 -13.14 47.85
C ASP A 267 -27.37 -12.34 47.81
N GLY A 268 -26.84 -12.09 46.62
CA GLY A 268 -25.60 -11.36 46.40
C GLY A 268 -24.33 -12.21 46.42
N THR A 269 -24.43 -13.53 46.65
CA THR A 269 -23.29 -14.45 46.61
C THR A 269 -22.87 -14.76 45.17
N LEU A 270 -21.56 -14.95 44.95
CA LEU A 270 -21.02 -15.35 43.65
C LEU A 270 -20.87 -16.86 43.61
N LYS A 271 -21.57 -17.50 42.67
CA LYS A 271 -21.51 -18.94 42.46
C LYS A 271 -20.81 -19.26 41.15
N ILE A 272 -19.91 -20.24 41.21
CA ILE A 272 -19.25 -20.78 40.01
C ILE A 272 -20.28 -21.58 39.22
N ILE A 273 -20.50 -21.21 37.97
CA ILE A 273 -21.47 -21.84 37.05
C ILE A 273 -20.80 -22.62 35.93
N ASP A 274 -19.55 -22.28 35.58
CA ASP A 274 -18.81 -22.92 34.49
C ASP A 274 -17.30 -22.71 34.67
N TYR A 275 -16.51 -23.51 33.96
CA TYR A 275 -15.06 -23.37 33.83
C TYR A 275 -14.69 -23.24 32.36
N LYS A 276 -13.74 -22.37 32.04
CA LYS A 276 -13.22 -22.16 30.70
C LYS A 276 -11.77 -22.59 30.64
N TYR A 277 -11.43 -23.32 29.58
CA TYR A 277 -10.11 -23.87 29.30
C TYR A 277 -9.56 -23.29 28.00
N LYS A 278 -8.31 -23.65 27.69
CA LYS A 278 -7.68 -23.29 26.41
C LYS A 278 -8.57 -23.67 25.21
N GLY A 279 -8.85 -22.68 24.35
CA GLY A 279 -9.74 -22.82 23.19
C GLY A 279 -11.14 -22.29 23.43
N ASP A 280 -11.57 -22.17 24.69
CA ASP A 280 -12.87 -21.61 25.01
C ASP A 280 -12.87 -20.09 24.88
N HIS A 281 -14.05 -19.54 24.62
CA HIS A 281 -14.28 -18.12 24.40
C HIS A 281 -15.43 -17.60 25.26
N PHE A 282 -15.46 -16.27 25.43
CA PHE A 282 -16.55 -15.58 26.11
C PHE A 282 -16.62 -14.12 25.65
N GLY A 283 -17.82 -13.54 25.77
CA GLY A 283 -18.10 -12.17 25.36
C GLY A 283 -18.63 -12.01 23.95
N ASP A 284 -18.94 -13.11 23.29
CA ASP A 284 -19.61 -13.21 21.99
C ASP A 284 -21.00 -12.57 21.98
N GLU A 285 -21.81 -12.74 23.04
CA GLU A 285 -23.13 -12.10 23.13
C GLU A 285 -23.06 -10.57 23.21
N ALA A 286 -22.01 -10.04 23.85
CA ALA A 286 -21.78 -8.60 23.93
C ALA A 286 -21.36 -8.00 22.59
N LEU A 287 -20.61 -8.76 21.78
CA LEU A 287 -20.26 -8.37 20.41
C LEU A 287 -21.44 -8.47 19.45
N THR A 288 -22.20 -9.57 19.51
CA THR A 288 -23.26 -9.91 18.55
C THR A 288 -24.56 -9.15 18.81
N LYS A 289 -25.03 -9.17 20.06
CA LYS A 289 -26.35 -8.65 20.45
C LYS A 289 -26.27 -7.31 21.19
N GLY A 290 -25.06 -6.84 21.51
CA GLY A 290 -24.85 -5.62 22.29
C GLY A 290 -25.31 -5.74 23.75
N LEU A 291 -25.51 -6.97 24.26
CA LEU A 291 -25.97 -7.21 25.62
C LEU A 291 -24.84 -6.99 26.63
N PRO A 292 -25.16 -6.55 27.87
CA PRO A 292 -24.16 -6.52 28.94
C PRO A 292 -23.67 -7.94 29.25
N ARG A 293 -22.50 -8.04 29.88
CA ARG A 293 -21.93 -9.34 30.30
C ARG A 293 -22.92 -10.11 31.15
N ASN A 294 -23.13 -11.38 30.82
CA ASN A 294 -24.09 -12.28 31.47
C ASN A 294 -23.50 -13.05 32.69
N ALA A 295 -22.19 -12.90 32.93
CA ALA A 295 -21.45 -13.50 34.02
C ALA A 295 -20.13 -12.76 34.24
N THR A 296 -19.56 -12.89 35.44
CA THR A 296 -18.20 -12.48 35.79
C THR A 296 -17.25 -13.62 35.46
N VAL A 297 -16.09 -13.32 34.86
CA VAL A 297 -15.06 -14.33 34.57
C VAL A 297 -13.79 -13.95 35.31
N ILE A 298 -13.23 -14.88 36.09
CA ILE A 298 -12.04 -14.68 36.93
C ILE A 298 -10.97 -15.70 36.54
N ALA A 299 -9.73 -15.23 36.47
CA ALA A 299 -8.54 -16.04 36.28
C ALA A 299 -8.40 -17.11 37.39
N ALA A 300 -8.38 -18.39 37.03
CA ALA A 300 -8.28 -19.47 38.02
C ALA A 300 -6.83 -19.65 38.51
N ASP A 301 -6.68 -20.06 39.76
CA ASP A 301 -5.40 -20.56 40.26
C ASP A 301 -5.29 -22.07 39.94
N SER A 302 -4.53 -22.39 38.90
CA SER A 302 -4.34 -23.77 38.43
C SER A 302 -3.08 -24.44 39.01
N GLY A 303 -2.49 -23.92 40.10
CA GLY A 303 -1.44 -24.61 40.86
C GLY A 303 -0.12 -24.90 40.10
N GLY A 304 0.10 -24.30 38.92
CA GLY A 304 1.28 -24.56 38.08
C GLY A 304 1.57 -23.54 36.96
N LEU A 305 0.60 -22.72 36.56
CA LEU A 305 0.80 -21.60 35.62
C LEU A 305 0.83 -20.28 36.39
N GLN A 306 1.86 -19.46 36.16
CA GLN A 306 2.01 -18.16 36.84
C GLN A 306 1.06 -17.08 36.31
N GLN A 307 0.59 -17.19 35.07
CA GLN A 307 -0.30 -16.23 34.41
C GLN A 307 -1.19 -16.92 33.37
N ILE A 308 -2.42 -16.43 33.21
CA ILE A 308 -3.38 -16.83 32.18
C ILE A 308 -3.22 -15.90 30.98
N GLU A 309 -3.18 -16.46 29.77
CA GLU A 309 -3.16 -15.69 28.54
C GLU A 309 -4.49 -15.81 27.80
N ALA A 310 -5.11 -14.67 27.49
CA ALA A 310 -6.28 -14.60 26.64
C ALA A 310 -5.98 -13.79 25.37
N LEU A 311 -6.43 -14.32 24.23
CA LEU A 311 -6.51 -13.58 22.99
C LEU A 311 -7.70 -12.62 23.09
N ARG A 312 -7.46 -11.34 22.88
CA ARG A 312 -8.46 -10.27 22.93
C ARG A 312 -8.74 -9.70 21.56
N VAL A 313 -10.02 -9.49 21.27
CA VAL A 313 -10.51 -8.73 20.12
C VAL A 313 -11.42 -7.62 20.59
N ASP A 314 -11.13 -6.39 20.17
CA ASP A 314 -11.99 -5.24 20.45
C ASP A 314 -13.20 -5.20 19.49
N LYS A 315 -14.36 -4.80 20.01
CA LYS A 315 -15.61 -4.70 19.26
C LYS A 315 -15.52 -3.76 18.08
N SER A 316 -14.92 -2.59 18.26
CA SER A 316 -14.71 -1.62 17.18
C SER A 316 -13.89 -2.24 16.04
N THR A 317 -12.80 -2.91 16.38
CA THR A 317 -11.93 -3.62 15.44
C THR A 317 -12.67 -4.75 14.73
N PHE A 318 -13.50 -5.50 15.47
CA PHE A 318 -14.33 -6.55 14.88
C PHE A 318 -15.32 -5.98 13.85
N MET A 319 -16.04 -4.92 14.22
CA MET A 319 -17.03 -4.25 13.36
C MET A 319 -16.38 -3.58 12.15
N GLU A 320 -15.19 -3.00 12.30
CA GLU A 320 -14.46 -2.40 11.18
C GLU A 320 -13.96 -3.46 10.19
N LEU A 321 -13.50 -4.61 10.67
CA LEU A 321 -12.90 -5.64 9.83
C LEU A 321 -13.93 -6.53 9.13
N LEU A 322 -15.01 -6.87 9.82
CA LEU A 322 -15.99 -7.86 9.36
C LEU A 322 -17.39 -7.27 9.13
N GLY A 323 -17.68 -6.07 9.63
CA GLY A 323 -19.03 -5.52 9.67
C GLY A 323 -19.86 -6.08 10.83
N PRO A 324 -21.17 -5.83 10.85
CA PRO A 324 -22.07 -6.45 11.83
C PRO A 324 -22.01 -7.96 11.71
N ILE A 325 -21.68 -8.65 12.81
CA ILE A 325 -21.50 -10.10 12.81
C ILE A 325 -22.77 -10.84 12.36
N CYS A 326 -23.95 -10.27 12.56
CA CYS A 326 -25.22 -10.80 12.06
C CYS A 326 -25.20 -10.93 10.53
N GLU A 327 -24.74 -9.90 9.80
CA GLU A 327 -24.66 -9.93 8.34
C GLU A 327 -23.63 -10.95 7.83
N VAL A 328 -22.56 -11.17 8.57
CA VAL A 328 -21.49 -12.13 8.23
C VAL A 328 -21.94 -13.57 8.50
N LEU A 329 -22.66 -13.79 9.59
CA LEU A 329 -23.27 -15.08 9.94
C LEU A 329 -24.48 -15.41 9.05
N GLU A 330 -25.17 -14.39 8.53
CA GLU A 330 -26.31 -14.51 7.61
C GLU A 330 -25.91 -14.68 6.14
N ARG A 331 -24.61 -14.76 5.80
CA ARG A 331 -24.11 -15.06 4.45
C ARG A 331 -24.45 -16.50 4.03
N THR A 332 -25.73 -16.77 3.83
CA THR A 332 -26.27 -17.87 3.05
C THR A 332 -26.32 -17.46 1.57
N GLU A 333 -26.32 -18.45 0.68
CA GLU A 333 -26.15 -18.48 -0.79
C GLU A 333 -26.79 -17.37 -1.66
N GLY A 334 -27.59 -16.44 -1.12
CA GLY A 334 -28.27 -15.38 -1.87
C GLY A 334 -27.35 -14.29 -2.45
N ALA A 335 -26.20 -14.01 -1.81
CA ALA A 335 -25.24 -12.99 -2.26
C ALA A 335 -24.50 -13.38 -3.56
N VAL A 336 -24.61 -14.65 -3.98
CA VAL A 336 -24.02 -15.16 -5.23
C VAL A 336 -24.72 -14.57 -6.46
N ARG A 337 -25.97 -14.11 -6.36
CA ARG A 337 -26.72 -13.53 -7.50
C ARG A 337 -26.15 -12.21 -7.99
N THR A 338 -25.45 -11.46 -7.15
CA THR A 338 -24.82 -10.21 -7.56
C THR A 338 -23.47 -10.49 -8.23
N LEU A 339 -22.73 -11.51 -7.77
CA LEU A 339 -21.34 -11.83 -8.13
C LEU A 339 -21.11 -12.21 -9.61
N ASP A 340 -22.10 -12.77 -10.31
CA ASP A 340 -21.95 -13.18 -11.72
C ASP A 340 -21.92 -12.01 -12.71
N LEU A 341 -22.46 -10.84 -12.35
CA LEU A 341 -22.38 -9.61 -13.15
C LEU A 341 -21.00 -8.92 -13.06
N PHE A 342 -20.17 -9.28 -12.06
CA PHE A 342 -18.87 -8.66 -11.80
C PHE A 342 -17.73 -9.22 -12.64
N ALA A 343 -17.93 -10.32 -13.38
CA ALA A 343 -16.90 -10.92 -14.23
C ALA A 343 -16.67 -10.17 -15.55
N VAL A 344 -17.52 -9.18 -15.87
CA VAL A 344 -17.46 -8.41 -17.11
C VAL A 344 -16.68 -7.10 -16.87
N PRO A 345 -15.44 -6.95 -17.37
CA PRO A 345 -14.63 -5.73 -17.18
C PRO A 345 -15.29 -4.46 -17.73
N LEU A 346 -16.28 -4.63 -18.61
CA LEU A 346 -17.06 -3.55 -19.20
C LEU A 346 -17.99 -2.86 -18.19
N LEU A 347 -18.45 -3.55 -17.15
CA LEU A 347 -19.49 -3.06 -16.24
C LEU A 347 -18.96 -2.74 -14.83
N SER A 348 -17.70 -3.11 -14.56
CA SER A 348 -17.08 -2.93 -13.24
C SER A 348 -16.89 -1.47 -12.83
N GLU A 349 -16.81 -0.54 -13.78
CA GLU A 349 -16.57 0.89 -13.53
C GLU A 349 -17.84 1.75 -13.42
N LEU A 350 -19.04 1.16 -13.54
CA LEU A 350 -20.29 1.89 -13.37
C LEU A 350 -20.49 2.30 -11.90
N THR A 351 -21.10 3.46 -11.65
CA THR A 351 -21.52 3.85 -10.29
C THR A 351 -22.63 2.92 -9.80
N ALA A 352 -22.86 2.82 -8.48
CA ALA A 352 -23.94 2.00 -7.93
C ALA A 352 -25.31 2.31 -8.57
N GLU A 353 -25.59 3.59 -8.82
CA GLU A 353 -26.82 4.06 -9.46
C GLU A 353 -26.92 3.64 -10.94
N SER A 354 -25.84 3.79 -11.72
CA SER A 354 -25.79 3.32 -13.10
C SER A 354 -25.79 1.79 -13.22
N ARG A 355 -25.32 1.08 -12.18
CA ARG A 355 -25.38 -0.40 -12.11
C ARG A 355 -26.80 -0.89 -11.89
N GLU A 356 -27.55 -0.26 -10.98
CA GLU A 356 -28.97 -0.59 -10.80
C GLU A 356 -29.78 -0.28 -12.05
N ASP A 357 -29.50 0.84 -12.73
CA ASP A 357 -30.15 1.17 -13.99
C ASP A 357 -29.81 0.16 -15.11
N LEU A 358 -28.56 -0.30 -15.16
CA LEU A 358 -28.16 -1.35 -16.10
C LEU A 358 -28.91 -2.66 -15.84
N ILE A 359 -28.95 -3.11 -14.59
CA ILE A 359 -29.60 -4.37 -14.21
C ILE A 359 -31.08 -4.32 -14.60
N LYS A 360 -31.74 -3.17 -14.45
CA LYS A 360 -33.13 -2.97 -14.87
C LYS A 360 -33.35 -3.07 -16.39
N ARG A 361 -32.32 -2.83 -17.19
CA ARG A 361 -32.37 -2.82 -18.67
C ARG A 361 -31.89 -4.12 -19.32
N LEU A 362 -31.26 -5.01 -18.56
CA LEU A 362 -30.83 -6.31 -19.06
C LEU A 362 -32.03 -7.24 -19.24
N VAL A 363 -32.12 -7.86 -20.42
CA VAL A 363 -33.17 -8.82 -20.75
C VAL A 363 -32.55 -10.21 -20.83
N GLU A 364 -33.07 -11.17 -20.06
CA GLU A 364 -32.64 -12.57 -20.16
C GLU A 364 -33.18 -13.23 -21.44
N VAL A 365 -32.30 -13.92 -22.16
CA VAL A 365 -32.61 -14.59 -23.43
C VAL A 365 -31.96 -15.98 -23.42
N SER A 366 -32.66 -16.99 -23.92
CA SER A 366 -32.18 -18.38 -23.97
C SER A 366 -32.13 -18.91 -25.39
N PHE A 367 -31.13 -19.73 -25.68
CA PHE A 367 -30.89 -20.37 -26.98
C PHE A 367 -30.68 -21.87 -26.79
N ALA A 368 -31.20 -22.67 -27.72
CA ALA A 368 -30.97 -24.10 -27.79
C ALA A 368 -29.57 -24.43 -28.32
N GLU A 369 -29.09 -25.66 -28.07
CA GLU A 369 -27.84 -26.13 -28.64
C GLU A 369 -27.90 -26.13 -30.18
N GLY A 370 -26.86 -25.59 -30.81
CA GLY A 370 -26.75 -25.42 -32.26
C GLY A 370 -27.48 -24.19 -32.82
N GLU A 371 -28.18 -23.42 -31.98
CA GLU A 371 -28.92 -22.23 -32.42
C GLU A 371 -27.97 -21.07 -32.77
N ILE A 372 -28.22 -20.41 -33.91
CA ILE A 372 -27.45 -19.25 -34.36
C ILE A 372 -27.99 -18.01 -33.66
N ILE A 373 -27.14 -17.34 -32.88
CA ILE A 373 -27.51 -16.14 -32.12
C ILE A 373 -27.44 -14.90 -33.02
N PHE A 374 -26.44 -14.84 -33.90
CA PHE A 374 -26.36 -13.90 -35.02
C PHE A 374 -25.38 -14.42 -36.06
N SER A 375 -25.56 -13.99 -37.31
CA SER A 375 -24.72 -14.40 -38.43
C SER A 375 -23.69 -13.34 -38.81
N GLN A 376 -22.53 -13.77 -39.33
CA GLN A 376 -21.56 -12.89 -39.96
C GLN A 376 -22.22 -12.07 -41.08
N GLY A 377 -21.98 -10.76 -41.10
CA GLY A 377 -22.51 -9.81 -42.08
C GLY A 377 -23.81 -9.11 -41.65
N GLU A 378 -24.51 -9.61 -40.64
CA GLU A 378 -25.73 -8.98 -40.13
C GLU A 378 -25.40 -7.67 -39.39
N VAL A 379 -26.28 -6.66 -39.49
CA VAL A 379 -26.14 -5.46 -38.65
C VAL A 379 -26.64 -5.80 -37.25
N GLY A 380 -25.75 -5.73 -36.26
CA GLY A 380 -26.09 -6.06 -34.87
C GLY A 380 -26.50 -4.83 -34.06
N ASP A 381 -27.47 -5.02 -33.16
CA ASP A 381 -27.99 -3.97 -32.26
C ASP A 381 -27.98 -4.40 -30.78
N LYS A 382 -27.36 -5.54 -30.46
CA LYS A 382 -27.35 -6.13 -29.11
C LYS A 382 -25.98 -6.64 -28.68
N LEU A 383 -25.68 -6.48 -27.40
CA LEU A 383 -24.63 -7.16 -26.65
C LEU A 383 -25.23 -8.34 -25.88
N PHE A 384 -24.45 -9.41 -25.70
CA PHE A 384 -24.84 -10.57 -24.91
C PHE A 384 -23.79 -10.89 -23.84
N ILE A 385 -24.22 -11.21 -22.62
CA ILE A 385 -23.41 -11.62 -21.47
C ILE A 385 -23.86 -13.02 -21.05
N ILE A 386 -22.93 -13.98 -21.01
CA ILE A 386 -23.25 -15.39 -20.78
C ILE A 386 -23.53 -15.63 -19.30
N LYS A 387 -24.78 -15.99 -19.00
CA LYS A 387 -25.25 -16.40 -17.66
C LYS A 387 -25.00 -17.89 -17.43
N GLU A 388 -25.28 -18.71 -18.43
CA GLU A 388 -25.14 -20.17 -18.39
C GLU A 388 -24.93 -20.70 -19.82
N GLY A 389 -24.16 -21.77 -19.99
CA GLY A 389 -23.90 -22.38 -21.30
C GLY A 389 -22.64 -21.86 -22.00
N GLU A 390 -22.52 -22.20 -23.28
CA GLU A 390 -21.30 -22.07 -24.09
C GLU A 390 -21.62 -21.53 -25.48
N VAL A 391 -20.74 -20.69 -26.03
CA VAL A 391 -20.87 -20.10 -27.36
C VAL A 391 -19.61 -20.28 -28.19
N SER A 392 -19.78 -20.72 -29.44
CA SER A 392 -18.71 -20.78 -30.44
C SER A 392 -18.81 -19.58 -31.40
N ILE A 393 -17.69 -18.89 -31.61
CA ILE A 393 -17.58 -17.78 -32.55
C ILE A 393 -16.92 -18.27 -33.84
N MET A 394 -17.68 -18.30 -34.92
CA MET A 394 -17.29 -18.86 -36.22
C MET A 394 -17.12 -17.77 -37.27
N ARG A 395 -16.06 -17.82 -38.07
CA ARG A 395 -15.88 -16.93 -39.23
C ARG A 395 -15.75 -17.71 -40.51
N GLU A 396 -16.50 -17.28 -41.52
CA GLU A 396 -16.36 -17.76 -42.89
C GLU A 396 -15.19 -17.04 -43.57
N GLU A 397 -14.22 -17.80 -44.09
CA GLU A 397 -13.13 -17.29 -44.93
C GLU A 397 -13.40 -17.62 -46.40
N GLU A 398 -13.24 -16.65 -47.30
CA GLU A 398 -13.20 -16.91 -48.75
C GLU A 398 -11.80 -17.39 -49.17
N THR A 399 -11.64 -18.68 -49.45
CA THR A 399 -10.40 -19.23 -50.00
C THR A 399 -10.24 -18.81 -51.46
N ARG A 400 -9.21 -18.01 -51.78
CA ARG A 400 -8.90 -17.55 -53.15
C ARG A 400 -8.01 -18.47 -53.99
N TYR A 401 -7.90 -19.76 -53.65
CA TYR A 401 -7.10 -20.70 -54.42
C TYR A 401 -7.84 -22.03 -54.65
N LEU A 402 -7.99 -22.35 -55.94
CA LEU A 402 -8.42 -23.62 -56.54
C LEU A 402 -9.92 -23.97 -56.44
N SER A 403 -10.38 -24.69 -57.47
CA SER A 403 -11.72 -24.63 -58.06
C SER A 403 -12.83 -25.42 -57.36
N THR A 404 -13.03 -25.21 -56.07
CA THR A 404 -14.18 -25.78 -55.34
C THR A 404 -14.70 -24.74 -54.35
N LYS A 405 -15.87 -24.15 -54.63
CA LYS A 405 -16.62 -23.30 -53.69
C LYS A 405 -17.10 -24.15 -52.51
N GLY A 406 -16.23 -24.37 -51.54
CA GLY A 406 -16.58 -24.84 -50.21
C GLY A 406 -16.42 -23.69 -49.22
N LYS A 407 -17.51 -23.28 -48.56
CA LYS A 407 -17.44 -22.38 -47.40
C LYS A 407 -16.82 -23.16 -46.24
N ASN A 408 -15.56 -22.92 -45.92
CA ASN A 408 -14.97 -23.44 -44.68
C ASN A 408 -15.15 -22.40 -43.57
N ALA A 409 -15.99 -22.70 -42.59
CA ALA A 409 -16.13 -21.92 -41.38
C ALA A 409 -15.08 -22.36 -40.36
N ARG A 410 -14.34 -21.41 -39.79
CA ARG A 410 -13.34 -21.65 -38.75
C ARG A 410 -13.79 -21.04 -37.42
N GLU A 411 -13.69 -21.82 -36.35
CA GLU A 411 -13.88 -21.31 -34.99
C GLU A 411 -12.70 -20.40 -34.60
N ILE A 412 -12.99 -19.15 -34.23
CA ILE A 412 -11.99 -18.17 -33.79
C ILE A 412 -11.92 -18.14 -32.27
N ASP A 413 -13.03 -18.34 -31.59
CA ASP A 413 -13.12 -18.20 -30.14
C ASP A 413 -14.25 -19.05 -29.57
N HIS A 414 -14.13 -19.41 -28.30
CA HIS A 414 -15.10 -20.21 -27.56
C HIS A 414 -15.33 -19.60 -26.17
N LEU A 415 -16.57 -19.24 -25.87
CA LEU A 415 -16.92 -18.40 -24.73
C LEU A 415 -17.80 -19.13 -23.70
N TYR A 416 -17.58 -18.81 -22.42
CA TYR A 416 -18.19 -19.44 -21.25
C TYR A 416 -18.87 -18.41 -20.33
N ARG A 417 -19.57 -18.91 -19.30
CA ARG A 417 -20.20 -18.09 -18.24
C ARG A 417 -19.28 -16.97 -17.73
N GLY A 418 -19.86 -15.77 -17.62
CA GLY A 418 -19.16 -14.54 -17.22
C GLY A 418 -18.46 -13.79 -18.35
N GLN A 419 -18.35 -14.38 -19.55
CA GLN A 419 -17.84 -13.71 -20.74
C GLN A 419 -18.99 -13.08 -21.56
N TYR A 420 -18.65 -12.24 -22.54
CA TYR A 420 -19.62 -11.48 -23.34
C TYR A 420 -19.21 -11.44 -24.82
N PHE A 421 -20.17 -11.15 -25.70
CA PHE A 421 -19.96 -11.08 -27.14
C PHE A 421 -20.97 -10.16 -27.83
N GLY A 422 -20.58 -9.63 -29.00
CA GLY A 422 -21.44 -8.78 -29.82
C GLY A 422 -21.37 -7.28 -29.49
N GLU A 423 -20.41 -6.88 -28.66
CA GLU A 423 -20.15 -5.49 -28.25
C GLU A 423 -19.82 -4.57 -29.43
N ARG A 424 -19.19 -5.09 -30.48
CA ARG A 424 -18.69 -4.30 -31.61
C ARG A 424 -19.79 -3.61 -32.42
N ALA A 425 -20.94 -4.27 -32.54
CA ALA A 425 -22.06 -3.77 -33.32
C ALA A 425 -22.72 -2.54 -32.64
N LEU A 426 -22.66 -2.48 -31.30
CA LEU A 426 -23.13 -1.32 -30.53
C LEU A 426 -22.25 -0.09 -30.72
N LEU A 427 -20.95 -0.26 -30.98
CA LEU A 427 -19.96 0.82 -30.93
C LEU A 427 -19.63 1.45 -32.29
N LYS A 428 -19.68 0.69 -33.38
CA LYS A 428 -19.23 1.16 -34.71
C LYS A 428 -20.31 1.16 -35.80
N ASN A 429 -21.52 0.65 -35.51
CA ASN A 429 -22.50 0.27 -36.55
C ASN A 429 -21.93 -0.72 -37.59
N ASP A 430 -20.83 -1.40 -37.27
CA ASP A 430 -20.23 -2.39 -38.16
C ASP A 430 -21.11 -3.64 -38.21
N PRO A 431 -21.25 -4.30 -39.38
CA PRO A 431 -21.85 -5.62 -39.46
C PRO A 431 -21.04 -6.64 -38.64
N ARG A 432 -21.72 -7.66 -38.12
CA ARG A 432 -21.14 -8.77 -37.33
C ARG A 432 -19.98 -9.39 -38.11
N MET A 433 -18.78 -9.41 -37.53
CA MET A 433 -17.57 -9.90 -38.23
C MET A 433 -17.43 -11.43 -38.20
N ALA A 434 -18.24 -12.10 -37.39
CA ALA A 434 -18.28 -13.54 -37.19
C ALA A 434 -19.71 -13.92 -36.77
N SER A 435 -20.10 -15.17 -37.00
CA SER A 435 -21.34 -15.76 -36.49
C SER A 435 -21.12 -16.24 -35.05
N ALA A 436 -22.14 -16.13 -34.20
CA ALA A 436 -22.16 -16.72 -32.87
C ALA A 436 -23.18 -17.86 -32.83
N ILE A 437 -22.76 -19.04 -32.39
CA ILE A 437 -23.59 -20.25 -32.35
C ILE A 437 -23.54 -20.82 -30.94
N ALA A 438 -24.69 -21.16 -30.37
CA ALA A 438 -24.78 -21.81 -29.08
C ALA A 438 -24.18 -23.22 -29.16
N ALA A 439 -23.07 -23.47 -28.47
CA ALA A 439 -22.41 -24.77 -28.47
C ALA A 439 -23.14 -25.80 -27.58
N LYS A 440 -23.88 -25.30 -26.59
CA LYS A 440 -24.82 -26.02 -25.72
C LYS A 440 -26.01 -25.11 -25.44
N LYS A 441 -27.01 -25.59 -24.68
CA LYS A 441 -28.07 -24.72 -24.13
C LYS A 441 -27.45 -23.49 -23.47
N LEU A 442 -27.80 -22.31 -23.96
CA LEU A 442 -27.20 -21.04 -23.60
C LEU A 442 -28.25 -20.12 -23.01
N VAL A 443 -27.94 -19.46 -21.90
CA VAL A 443 -28.73 -18.38 -21.31
C VAL A 443 -27.82 -17.16 -21.20
N CYS A 444 -28.29 -16.04 -21.73
CA CYS A 444 -27.56 -14.78 -21.78
C CYS A 444 -28.41 -13.62 -21.26
N TYR A 445 -27.77 -12.61 -20.68
CA TYR A 445 -28.36 -11.28 -20.58
C TYR A 445 -28.06 -10.51 -21.86
N SER A 446 -29.07 -9.88 -22.45
CA SER A 446 -28.96 -9.04 -23.64
C SER A 446 -29.16 -7.57 -23.28
N LEU A 447 -28.35 -6.70 -23.88
CA LEU A 447 -28.45 -5.25 -23.77
C LEU A 447 -28.58 -4.65 -25.17
N SER A 448 -29.60 -3.82 -25.39
CA SER A 448 -29.85 -3.16 -26.68
C SER A 448 -28.93 -1.97 -26.90
N LYS A 449 -28.72 -1.60 -28.16
CA LYS A 449 -27.95 -0.40 -28.53
C LYS A 449 -28.57 0.88 -28.02
N SER A 450 -29.90 0.99 -28.09
CA SER A 450 -30.62 2.16 -27.59
C SER A 450 -30.41 2.35 -26.09
N ASP A 451 -30.45 1.25 -25.32
CA ASP A 451 -30.17 1.31 -23.88
C ASP A 451 -28.70 1.63 -23.61
N PHE A 452 -27.80 1.02 -24.38
CA PHE A 452 -26.37 1.27 -24.29
C PHE A 452 -25.99 2.74 -24.55
N ASP A 453 -26.61 3.36 -25.56
CA ASP A 453 -26.41 4.76 -25.93
C ASP A 453 -27.03 5.73 -24.90
N GLN A 454 -28.23 5.43 -24.41
CA GLN A 454 -28.90 6.23 -23.36
C GLN A 454 -28.10 6.25 -22.05
N MET A 455 -27.41 5.16 -21.73
CA MET A 455 -26.52 5.05 -20.58
C MET A 455 -25.15 5.74 -20.78
N ALA A 456 -24.91 6.39 -21.92
CA ALA A 456 -23.67 7.10 -22.27
C ALA A 456 -22.38 6.24 -22.21
N LEU A 457 -22.50 4.91 -22.34
CA LEU A 457 -21.39 3.95 -22.22
C LEU A 457 -20.37 4.06 -23.37
N THR A 458 -20.74 4.68 -24.49
CA THR A 458 -19.90 4.94 -25.67
C THR A 458 -18.78 5.96 -25.40
N LYS A 459 -18.90 6.80 -24.36
CA LYS A 459 -17.91 7.85 -24.03
C LYS A 459 -16.82 7.40 -23.05
N ASN A 460 -16.90 6.18 -22.51
CA ASN A 460 -15.92 5.67 -21.56
C ASN A 460 -14.61 5.23 -22.24
N ALA A 461 -13.48 5.70 -21.70
CA ALA A 461 -12.12 5.54 -22.23
C ALA A 461 -11.64 4.09 -22.45
N PHE A 462 -12.36 3.11 -21.90
CA PHE A 462 -12.05 1.68 -21.98
C PHE A 462 -12.05 1.15 -23.42
N TRP A 463 -12.97 1.63 -24.26
CA TRP A 463 -13.17 1.09 -25.61
C TRP A 463 -12.05 1.44 -26.58
N SER A 464 -11.53 2.67 -26.51
CA SER A 464 -10.43 3.15 -27.37
C SER A 464 -9.18 2.25 -27.30
N ARG A 465 -8.90 1.63 -26.13
CA ARG A 465 -7.64 0.91 -25.88
C ARG A 465 -7.55 -0.49 -26.49
N ARG A 466 -8.67 -1.19 -26.73
CA ARG A 466 -8.63 -2.52 -27.38
C ARG A 466 -8.14 -2.41 -28.82
N TRP A 467 -8.42 -1.29 -29.49
CA TRP A 467 -7.94 -0.99 -30.85
C TRP A 467 -6.53 -0.38 -30.87
N GLU A 468 -6.11 0.33 -29.81
CA GLU A 468 -4.73 0.83 -29.68
C GLU A 468 -3.69 -0.31 -29.76
N LYS A 469 -4.02 -1.52 -29.27
CA LYS A 469 -3.11 -2.68 -29.34
C LYS A 469 -2.86 -3.24 -30.75
N GLU A 470 -3.73 -2.99 -31.74
CA GLU A 470 -3.49 -3.42 -33.13
C GLU A 470 -2.52 -2.48 -33.84
N ASP A 471 -2.66 -1.16 -33.63
CA ASP A 471 -1.75 -0.14 -34.18
C ASP A 471 -0.35 -0.20 -33.58
N THR A 472 -0.21 -0.65 -32.33
CA THR A 472 1.07 -0.62 -31.60
C THR A 472 1.89 -1.91 -31.69
N ARG A 473 1.59 -2.83 -32.63
CA ARG A 473 2.31 -4.11 -32.74
C ARG A 473 3.69 -3.99 -33.38
N ASP A 474 3.83 -3.12 -34.37
CA ASP A 474 5.08 -2.95 -35.13
C ASP A 474 5.85 -1.71 -34.64
N PRO A 475 6.99 -1.87 -33.95
CA PRO A 475 7.77 -0.73 -33.47
C PRO A 475 8.39 0.11 -34.60
N SER A 476 8.56 -0.43 -35.82
CA SER A 476 9.13 0.31 -36.96
C SER A 476 8.22 1.44 -37.48
N SER A 477 6.95 1.38 -37.09
CA SER A 477 5.94 2.39 -37.37
C SER A 477 6.02 3.60 -36.42
N LEU A 478 6.82 3.56 -35.36
CA LEU A 478 6.92 4.64 -34.38
C LEU A 478 8.03 5.63 -34.78
N VAL A 479 7.69 6.93 -34.83
CA VAL A 479 8.65 8.03 -35.02
C VAL A 479 8.90 8.71 -33.69
N VAL A 480 10.16 8.86 -33.31
CA VAL A 480 10.56 9.67 -32.17
C VAL A 480 10.44 11.15 -32.53
N ILE A 481 9.71 11.91 -31.72
CA ILE A 481 9.52 13.35 -31.89
C ILE A 481 10.42 14.14 -30.94
N GLY A 482 10.56 13.68 -29.70
CA GLY A 482 11.37 14.39 -28.70
C GLY A 482 11.55 13.61 -27.41
N MET A 483 12.42 14.08 -26.53
CA MET A 483 12.65 13.48 -25.21
C MET A 483 11.66 14.07 -24.18
N LEU A 484 10.98 13.22 -23.43
CA LEU A 484 10.09 13.60 -22.33
C LEU A 484 10.86 13.73 -21.01
N GLY A 485 11.88 12.89 -20.80
CA GLY A 485 12.72 12.93 -19.61
C GLY A 485 13.72 11.80 -19.54
N ALA A 486 14.68 11.93 -18.62
CA ALA A 486 15.66 10.90 -18.30
C ALA A 486 15.48 10.45 -16.84
N GLY A 487 15.38 9.13 -16.65
CA GLY A 487 15.30 8.50 -15.33
C GLY A 487 16.61 7.82 -14.96
N ALA A 488 16.62 7.16 -13.81
CA ALA A 488 17.81 6.49 -13.27
C ALA A 488 18.35 5.35 -14.15
N PHE A 489 17.51 4.74 -15.00
CA PHE A 489 17.85 3.52 -15.76
C PHE A 489 17.57 3.62 -17.26
N GLY A 490 17.17 4.80 -17.74
CA GLY A 490 16.71 4.95 -19.11
C GLY A 490 16.08 6.31 -19.41
N THR A 491 15.54 6.42 -20.62
CA THR A 491 14.96 7.66 -21.16
C THR A 491 13.52 7.43 -21.61
N ALA A 492 12.68 8.44 -21.43
CA ALA A 492 11.31 8.46 -21.92
C ALA A 492 11.25 9.37 -23.16
N TRP A 493 10.69 8.85 -24.24
CA TRP A 493 10.59 9.53 -25.53
C TRP A 493 9.14 9.76 -25.90
N TYR A 494 8.86 10.92 -26.46
CA TYR A 494 7.61 11.22 -27.14
C TYR A 494 7.67 10.61 -28.54
N VAL A 495 6.73 9.70 -28.85
CA VAL A 495 6.68 9.02 -30.14
C VAL A 495 5.31 9.12 -30.77
N ARG A 496 5.25 9.02 -32.09
CA ARG A 496 4.01 9.07 -32.87
C ARG A 496 3.99 7.97 -33.92
N HIS A 497 2.81 7.42 -34.16
CA HIS A 497 2.64 6.37 -35.17
C HIS A 497 2.64 6.96 -36.59
N ARG A 498 3.42 6.37 -37.52
CA ARG A 498 3.64 6.83 -38.90
C ARG A 498 2.40 6.77 -39.79
N ARG A 499 1.47 5.85 -39.52
CA ARG A 499 0.36 5.53 -40.43
C ARG A 499 -1.01 5.67 -39.76
N PHE A 500 -1.99 6.19 -40.50
CA PHE A 500 -3.44 6.15 -40.27
C PHE A 500 -4.07 6.79 -39.00
N THR A 501 -3.33 7.17 -37.94
CA THR A 501 -4.01 7.64 -36.71
C THR A 501 -3.50 8.93 -36.04
N ASP A 502 -2.36 9.52 -36.46
CA ASP A 502 -1.70 10.68 -35.81
C ASP A 502 -1.55 10.54 -34.27
N ARG A 503 -1.60 9.30 -33.77
CA ARG A 503 -1.63 9.00 -32.34
C ARG A 503 -0.25 9.08 -31.72
N SER A 504 -0.27 9.51 -30.48
CA SER A 504 0.89 9.97 -29.71
C SER A 504 1.06 9.11 -28.46
N TYR A 505 2.29 8.72 -28.16
CA TYR A 505 2.63 7.78 -27.09
C TYR A 505 3.90 8.21 -26.35
N ALA A 506 4.13 7.61 -25.18
CA ALA A 506 5.39 7.66 -24.47
C ALA A 506 6.13 6.32 -24.62
N LEU A 507 7.39 6.35 -25.06
CA LEU A 507 8.25 5.17 -25.17
C LEU A 507 9.34 5.23 -24.10
N LYS A 508 9.21 4.42 -23.05
CA LYS A 508 10.21 4.26 -21.99
C LYS A 508 11.26 3.24 -22.45
N ALA A 509 12.49 3.69 -22.70
CA ALA A 509 13.63 2.86 -23.10
C ALA A 509 14.58 2.65 -21.90
N LEU A 510 14.83 1.40 -21.52
CA LEU A 510 15.63 1.00 -20.36
C LEU A 510 16.88 0.24 -20.81
N GLU A 511 18.06 0.67 -20.37
CA GLU A 511 19.34 0.07 -20.79
C GLU A 511 19.62 -1.25 -20.06
N LYS A 512 19.75 -2.36 -20.81
CA LYS A 512 20.06 -3.69 -20.25
C LYS A 512 21.37 -3.73 -19.48
N LYS A 513 22.41 -3.02 -19.97
CA LYS A 513 23.72 -2.92 -19.31
C LYS A 513 23.66 -2.27 -17.91
N ARG A 514 22.67 -1.41 -17.65
CA ARG A 514 22.47 -0.76 -16.34
C ARG A 514 21.67 -1.62 -15.38
N MET A 515 21.13 -2.75 -15.84
CA MET A 515 20.29 -3.69 -15.07
C MET A 515 21.06 -4.94 -14.58
N ASN A 516 22.33 -4.78 -14.18
CA ASN A 516 23.13 -5.91 -13.66
C ASN A 516 22.62 -6.42 -12.30
N ASN A 517 22.00 -5.53 -11.51
CA ASN A 517 21.45 -5.87 -10.19
C ASN A 517 20.13 -6.66 -10.31
N ALA A 518 20.05 -7.81 -9.65
CA ALA A 518 18.85 -8.66 -9.61
C ALA A 518 17.61 -7.94 -9.05
N LYS A 519 17.78 -7.01 -8.11
CA LYS A 519 16.68 -6.21 -7.54
C LYS A 519 16.01 -5.34 -8.60
N TRP A 520 16.81 -4.66 -9.43
CA TRP A 520 16.29 -3.80 -10.51
C TRP A 520 15.62 -4.60 -11.62
N ARG A 521 16.20 -5.73 -12.02
CA ARG A 521 15.56 -6.66 -12.97
C ARG A 521 14.19 -7.12 -12.47
N SER A 522 14.08 -7.40 -11.17
CA SER A 522 12.81 -7.80 -10.55
C SER A 522 11.79 -6.66 -10.54
N ALA A 523 12.22 -5.41 -10.28
CA ALA A 523 11.36 -4.23 -10.31
C ALA A 523 10.78 -3.99 -11.71
N VAL A 524 11.60 -4.04 -12.76
CA VAL A 524 11.15 -3.84 -14.16
C VAL A 524 10.19 -4.94 -14.62
N LYS A 525 10.48 -6.20 -14.29
CA LYS A 525 9.56 -7.32 -14.58
C LYS A 525 8.22 -7.15 -13.85
N ARG A 526 8.26 -6.67 -12.61
CA ARG A 526 7.06 -6.42 -11.81
C ARG A 526 6.24 -5.27 -12.36
N GLU A 527 6.87 -4.16 -12.72
CA GLU A 527 6.23 -3.00 -13.34
C GLU A 527 5.48 -3.44 -14.61
N LYS A 528 6.14 -4.17 -15.51
CA LYS A 528 5.51 -4.76 -16.70
C LYS A 528 4.32 -5.64 -16.33
N SER A 529 4.52 -6.60 -15.42
CA SER A 529 3.51 -7.60 -15.07
C SER A 529 2.25 -6.93 -14.50
N ILE A 530 2.42 -6.02 -13.54
CA ILE A 530 1.30 -5.28 -12.93
C ILE A 530 0.58 -4.45 -13.99
N LEU A 531 1.28 -3.57 -14.72
CA LEU A 531 0.64 -2.70 -15.71
C LEU A 531 -0.09 -3.50 -16.80
N SER A 532 0.46 -4.64 -17.23
CA SER A 532 -0.18 -5.49 -18.23
C SER A 532 -1.42 -6.23 -17.72
N GLY A 533 -1.51 -6.46 -16.40
CA GLY A 533 -2.60 -7.19 -15.76
C GLY A 533 -3.70 -6.29 -15.17
N LEU A 534 -3.49 -4.97 -15.13
CA LEU A 534 -4.50 -4.03 -14.66
C LEU A 534 -5.58 -3.80 -15.74
N PRO A 535 -6.87 -3.75 -15.37
CA PRO A 535 -7.88 -3.17 -16.25
C PRO A 535 -7.55 -1.70 -16.54
N PRO A 536 -7.90 -1.16 -17.72
CA PRO A 536 -7.81 0.26 -17.99
C PRO A 536 -8.50 1.11 -16.93
N HIS A 537 -7.88 2.22 -16.53
CA HIS A 537 -8.49 3.21 -15.62
C HIS A 537 -8.05 4.63 -16.01
N PRO A 538 -8.93 5.65 -15.95
CA PRO A 538 -8.61 7.02 -16.36
C PRO A 538 -7.46 7.66 -15.56
N ASN A 539 -7.29 7.32 -14.28
CA ASN A 539 -6.23 7.87 -13.42
C ASN A 539 -4.99 7.00 -13.27
N VAL A 540 -4.85 5.91 -14.05
CA VAL A 540 -3.65 5.05 -14.06
C VAL A 540 -3.07 5.00 -15.47
N ILE A 541 -1.75 5.11 -15.59
CA ILE A 541 -1.08 5.10 -16.89
C ILE A 541 -1.24 3.74 -17.60
N ALA A 542 -1.59 3.76 -18.89
CA ALA A 542 -1.71 2.55 -19.68
C ALA A 542 -0.35 2.02 -20.15
N LEU A 543 -0.19 0.69 -20.16
CA LEU A 543 0.83 0.00 -20.94
C LEU A 543 0.20 -0.61 -22.19
N TYR A 544 0.66 -0.20 -23.37
CA TYR A 544 0.15 -0.70 -24.65
C TYR A 544 0.91 -1.92 -25.15
N GLN A 545 2.25 -1.80 -25.20
CA GLN A 545 3.11 -2.86 -25.72
C GLN A 545 4.49 -2.81 -25.08
N THR A 546 5.20 -3.94 -25.09
CA THR A 546 6.63 -3.99 -24.73
C THR A 546 7.46 -4.55 -25.88
N PHE A 547 8.64 -3.97 -26.09
CA PHE A 547 9.62 -4.44 -27.08
C PHE A 547 10.98 -4.68 -26.42
N GLN A 548 11.89 -5.33 -27.13
CA GLN A 548 13.28 -5.42 -26.71
C GLN A 548 14.20 -5.57 -27.93
N ASP A 549 15.43 -5.10 -27.78
CA ASP A 549 16.57 -5.39 -28.67
C ASP A 549 17.75 -5.90 -27.82
N ASP A 550 18.94 -6.04 -28.41
CA ASP A 550 20.13 -6.54 -27.70
C ASP A 550 20.63 -5.63 -26.56
N HIS A 551 20.20 -4.37 -26.52
CA HIS A 551 20.72 -3.34 -25.61
C HIS A 551 19.65 -2.74 -24.69
N HIS A 552 18.38 -2.77 -25.06
CA HIS A 552 17.31 -2.05 -24.41
C HIS A 552 16.05 -2.91 -24.22
N LEU A 553 15.30 -2.56 -23.18
CA LEU A 553 13.89 -2.93 -23.03
C LEU A 553 13.04 -1.69 -23.28
N PHE A 554 11.92 -1.85 -23.97
CA PHE A 554 11.01 -0.75 -24.28
C PHE A 554 9.62 -1.01 -23.73
N MET A 555 9.00 0.01 -23.14
CA MET A 555 7.60 0.02 -22.74
C MET A 555 6.90 1.18 -23.46
N LEU A 556 5.94 0.85 -24.33
CA LEU A 556 5.09 1.83 -25.01
C LEU A 556 3.86 2.08 -24.15
N MET A 557 3.68 3.33 -23.74
CA MET A 557 2.74 3.73 -22.70
C MET A 557 1.86 4.89 -23.18
N GLU A 558 0.76 5.10 -22.47
CA GLU A 558 -0.05 6.31 -22.60
C GLU A 558 0.81 7.57 -22.36
N ILE A 559 0.52 8.63 -23.11
CA ILE A 559 1.20 9.92 -22.95
C ILE A 559 0.42 10.84 -22.00
N ALA A 560 1.13 11.45 -21.05
CA ALA A 560 0.63 12.52 -20.20
C ALA A 560 1.52 13.76 -20.36
N VAL A 561 1.02 14.76 -21.09
CA VAL A 561 1.81 15.91 -21.57
C VAL A 561 1.94 17.06 -20.56
N GLY A 562 1.17 17.06 -19.48
CA GLY A 562 1.15 18.13 -18.48
C GLY A 562 2.32 18.08 -17.48
N GLY A 563 3.19 17.08 -17.58
CA GLY A 563 4.37 16.92 -16.73
C GLY A 563 4.06 16.41 -15.32
N GLU A 564 5.08 16.38 -14.47
CA GLU A 564 4.99 15.90 -13.07
C GLU A 564 4.25 16.90 -12.19
N LEU A 565 3.37 16.39 -11.32
CA LEU A 565 2.70 17.19 -10.30
C LEU A 565 3.73 17.88 -9.38
N PHE A 566 4.84 17.21 -9.07
CA PHE A 566 5.93 17.77 -8.27
C PHE A 566 6.46 19.11 -8.83
N LYS A 567 6.73 19.18 -10.13
CA LYS A 567 7.24 20.41 -10.78
C LYS A 567 6.25 21.55 -10.65
N ARG A 568 4.96 21.24 -10.76
CA ARG A 568 3.88 22.22 -10.57
C ARG A 568 3.81 22.69 -9.13
N LEU A 569 3.88 21.78 -8.16
CA LEU A 569 3.86 22.11 -6.73
C LEU A 569 5.05 22.99 -6.35
N CYS A 570 6.26 22.67 -6.80
CA CYS A 570 7.44 23.52 -6.56
C CYS A 570 7.30 24.93 -7.13
N LYS A 571 6.59 25.10 -8.26
CA LYS A 571 6.35 26.40 -8.88
C LYS A 571 5.31 27.22 -8.11
N GLU A 572 4.25 26.57 -7.64
CA GLU A 572 3.14 27.22 -6.94
C GLU A 572 3.38 27.34 -5.42
N MET A 573 4.41 26.68 -4.90
CA MET A 573 4.76 26.50 -3.47
C MET A 573 3.72 25.68 -2.69
N ARG A 574 2.44 25.96 -2.90
CA ARG A 574 1.29 25.26 -2.31
C ARG A 574 0.08 25.41 -3.21
N PHE A 575 -0.82 24.44 -3.16
CA PHE A 575 -2.10 24.46 -3.87
C PHE A 575 -3.23 25.00 -3.00
N SER A 576 -4.27 25.53 -3.63
CA SER A 576 -5.53 25.82 -2.94
C SER A 576 -6.16 24.54 -2.42
N HIS A 577 -6.98 24.63 -1.37
CA HIS A 577 -7.76 23.50 -0.86
C HIS A 577 -8.60 22.83 -1.95
N SER A 578 -9.22 23.62 -2.84
CA SER A 578 -9.99 23.10 -3.97
C SER A 578 -9.14 22.29 -4.96
N THR A 579 -7.93 22.75 -5.25
CA THR A 579 -7.00 22.07 -6.17
C THR A 579 -6.44 20.79 -5.53
N ALA A 580 -6.04 20.87 -4.26
CA ALA A 580 -5.59 19.72 -3.49
C ALA A 580 -6.71 18.65 -3.41
N CYS A 581 -7.96 19.06 -3.11
CA CYS A 581 -9.10 18.15 -3.08
C CYS A 581 -9.34 17.47 -4.43
N PHE A 582 -9.29 18.20 -5.54
CA PHE A 582 -9.45 17.64 -6.89
C PHE A 582 -8.37 16.60 -7.22
N TYR A 583 -7.12 16.90 -6.89
CA TYR A 583 -6.00 15.98 -7.10
C TYR A 583 -6.02 14.79 -6.17
N SER A 584 -6.34 14.97 -4.89
CA SER A 584 -6.55 13.86 -3.96
C SER A 584 -7.68 12.94 -4.44
N ALA A 585 -8.78 13.48 -4.97
CA ALA A 585 -9.86 12.68 -5.54
C ALA A 585 -9.40 11.81 -6.73
N CYS A 586 -8.56 12.35 -7.63
CA CYS A 586 -7.96 11.57 -8.73
C CYS A 586 -7.10 10.41 -8.18
N VAL A 587 -6.34 10.64 -7.11
CA VAL A 587 -5.49 9.63 -6.48
C VAL A 587 -6.34 8.57 -5.77
N VAL A 588 -7.41 8.96 -5.07
CA VAL A 588 -8.37 8.03 -4.46
C VAL A 588 -8.89 7.05 -5.50
N LEU A 589 -9.35 7.54 -6.66
CA LEU A 589 -9.84 6.68 -7.74
C LEU A 589 -8.76 5.72 -8.26
N ALA A 590 -7.53 6.20 -8.46
CA ALA A 590 -6.41 5.36 -8.89
C ALA A 590 -6.06 4.27 -7.86
N LEU A 591 -6.00 4.60 -6.57
CA LEU A 591 -5.70 3.66 -5.50
C LEU A 591 -6.81 2.64 -5.32
N SER A 592 -8.09 3.07 -5.30
CA SER A 592 -9.23 2.16 -5.24
C SER A 592 -9.22 1.15 -6.40
N HIS A 593 -8.87 1.60 -7.61
CA HIS A 593 -8.71 0.72 -8.76
C HIS A 593 -7.62 -0.35 -8.52
N LEU A 594 -6.42 0.05 -8.08
CA LEU A 594 -5.34 -0.90 -7.78
C LEU A 594 -5.73 -1.89 -6.66
N HIS A 595 -6.33 -1.38 -5.58
CA HIS A 595 -6.74 -2.19 -4.42
C HIS A 595 -7.83 -3.20 -4.79
N SER A 596 -8.74 -2.87 -5.73
CA SER A 596 -9.79 -3.79 -6.20
C SER A 596 -9.25 -5.08 -6.83
N VAL A 597 -8.02 -5.03 -7.36
CA VAL A 597 -7.31 -6.18 -7.94
C VAL A 597 -6.13 -6.64 -7.07
N ASN A 598 -6.17 -6.27 -5.79
CA ASN A 598 -5.22 -6.65 -4.74
C ASN A 598 -3.79 -6.17 -5.00
N VAL A 599 -3.62 -5.01 -5.65
CA VAL A 599 -2.32 -4.38 -5.90
C VAL A 599 -2.15 -3.19 -4.96
N ILE A 600 -1.09 -3.19 -4.17
CA ILE A 600 -0.69 -2.07 -3.30
C ILE A 600 0.37 -1.25 -4.05
N PHE A 601 0.29 0.08 -4.07
CA PHE A 601 1.19 0.95 -4.83
C PHE A 601 2.54 1.21 -4.14
N ARG A 602 2.52 1.57 -2.84
CA ARG A 602 3.69 1.64 -1.92
C ARG A 602 4.76 2.71 -2.19
N ASP A 603 4.57 3.60 -3.16
CA ASP A 603 5.47 4.74 -3.41
C ASP A 603 4.72 5.97 -3.95
N LEU A 604 3.55 6.28 -3.36
CA LEU A 604 2.80 7.49 -3.72
C LEU A 604 3.57 8.74 -3.30
N LYS A 605 3.76 9.65 -4.26
CA LYS A 605 4.42 10.95 -4.11
C LYS A 605 4.16 11.83 -5.35
N PRO A 606 4.36 13.16 -5.29
CA PRO A 606 4.11 14.05 -6.41
C PRO A 606 4.90 13.72 -7.68
N GLU A 607 6.08 13.10 -7.56
CA GLU A 607 6.93 12.68 -8.69
C GLU A 607 6.32 11.51 -9.49
N ASN A 608 5.49 10.69 -8.83
CA ASN A 608 4.84 9.52 -9.44
C ASN A 608 3.42 9.86 -9.97
N LEU A 609 3.11 11.15 -10.12
CA LEU A 609 1.84 11.65 -10.65
C LEU A 609 2.11 12.57 -11.85
N LEU A 610 1.60 12.20 -13.02
CA LEU A 610 1.63 13.05 -14.20
C LEU A 610 0.28 13.72 -14.44
N ILE A 611 0.30 14.92 -15.02
CA ILE A 611 -0.89 15.65 -15.43
C ILE A 611 -1.17 15.32 -16.90
N SER A 612 -2.39 14.87 -17.22
CA SER A 612 -2.84 14.63 -18.60
C SER A 612 -3.19 15.94 -19.32
N SER A 613 -3.43 15.88 -20.64
CA SER A 613 -3.79 17.04 -21.46
C SER A 613 -5.08 17.74 -21.02
N ASN A 614 -6.00 17.02 -20.39
CA ASN A 614 -7.25 17.55 -19.83
C ASN A 614 -7.13 17.95 -18.34
N GLY A 615 -5.92 17.95 -17.76
CA GLY A 615 -5.66 18.44 -16.40
C GLY A 615 -5.86 17.41 -15.26
N TYR A 616 -6.25 16.18 -15.57
CA TYR A 616 -6.41 15.10 -14.58
C TYR A 616 -5.07 14.44 -14.23
N LEU A 617 -5.01 13.73 -13.10
CA LEU A 617 -3.82 13.00 -12.70
C LEU A 617 -3.79 11.57 -13.25
N LYS A 618 -2.59 11.13 -13.60
CA LYS A 618 -2.21 9.77 -14.00
C LYS A 618 -1.14 9.26 -13.05
N LEU A 619 -1.47 8.21 -12.30
CA LEU A 619 -0.52 7.46 -11.49
C LEU A 619 0.44 6.69 -12.40
N ILE A 620 1.74 6.87 -12.18
CA ILE A 620 2.82 6.25 -12.96
C ILE A 620 3.79 5.48 -12.06
N ASP A 621 4.63 4.64 -12.67
CA ASP A 621 5.70 3.86 -12.01
C ASP A 621 5.21 2.78 -11.02
N MET A 622 5.06 1.55 -11.52
CA MET A 622 4.67 0.38 -10.71
C MET A 622 5.86 -0.40 -10.15
N GLY A 623 7.07 0.19 -10.09
CA GLY A 623 8.28 -0.49 -9.65
C GLY A 623 8.22 -1.01 -8.20
N PHE A 624 7.51 -0.29 -7.32
CA PHE A 624 7.26 -0.70 -5.94
C PHE A 624 5.91 -1.35 -5.72
N ALA A 625 4.99 -1.27 -6.69
CA ALA A 625 3.70 -1.89 -6.55
C ALA A 625 3.84 -3.41 -6.33
N LYS A 626 2.90 -4.03 -5.61
CA LYS A 626 2.93 -5.47 -5.34
C LYS A 626 1.52 -6.01 -5.22
N LYS A 627 1.27 -7.13 -5.89
CA LYS A 627 0.06 -7.92 -5.67
C LYS A 627 0.18 -8.67 -4.35
N VAL A 628 -0.76 -8.47 -3.43
CA VAL A 628 -0.79 -9.11 -2.11
C VAL A 628 -2.16 -9.76 -1.95
N PRO A 629 -2.25 -11.08 -1.75
CA PRO A 629 -3.53 -11.76 -1.61
C PRO A 629 -4.40 -11.15 -0.49
N PRO A 630 -5.75 -11.22 -0.61
CA PRO A 630 -6.64 -10.75 0.45
C PRO A 630 -6.30 -11.36 1.81
N GLY A 631 -6.21 -10.52 2.84
CA GLY A 631 -5.90 -10.93 4.21
C GLY A 631 -4.41 -11.22 4.49
N GLU A 632 -3.56 -11.27 3.46
CA GLU A 632 -2.12 -11.37 3.64
C GLU A 632 -1.46 -9.99 3.77
N LYS A 633 -0.25 -9.99 4.32
CA LYS A 633 0.60 -8.80 4.44
C LYS A 633 1.93 -9.00 3.77
N THR A 634 2.53 -7.89 3.34
CA THR A 634 3.91 -7.84 2.88
C THR A 634 4.80 -7.14 3.92
N TYR A 635 6.07 -7.52 3.98
CA TYR A 635 7.01 -7.02 5.00
C TYR A 635 8.20 -6.25 4.40
N THR A 636 8.26 -6.13 3.07
CA THR A 636 9.31 -5.37 2.38
C THR A 636 9.19 -3.88 2.68
N LEU A 637 10.13 -3.32 3.43
CA LEU A 637 10.26 -1.88 3.61
C LEU A 637 10.69 -1.23 2.29
N CYS A 638 9.80 -0.45 1.67
CA CYS A 638 10.06 0.29 0.44
C CYS A 638 9.32 1.63 0.41
N GLY A 639 9.63 2.48 -0.57
CA GLY A 639 8.99 3.79 -0.72
C GLY A 639 9.91 4.95 -0.31
N THR A 640 9.34 6.14 -0.21
CA THR A 640 10.08 7.38 0.04
C THR A 640 9.99 7.75 1.54
N PRO A 641 11.09 8.13 2.22
CA PRO A 641 11.09 8.27 3.69
C PRO A 641 10.02 9.14 4.31
N TYR A 642 9.77 10.30 3.74
CA TYR A 642 8.76 11.23 4.23
C TYR A 642 7.32 10.71 4.10
N TYR A 643 7.14 9.61 3.37
CA TYR A 643 5.87 8.96 3.05
C TYR A 643 5.70 7.60 3.72
N LEU A 644 6.72 7.07 4.41
CA LEU A 644 6.62 5.74 5.03
C LEU A 644 5.55 5.70 6.13
N ALA A 645 4.68 4.69 6.05
CA ALA A 645 3.68 4.44 7.08
C ALA A 645 4.32 3.85 8.36
N PRO A 646 3.81 4.17 9.57
CA PRO A 646 4.39 3.73 10.83
C PRO A 646 4.54 2.20 10.96
N GLU A 647 3.56 1.44 10.45
CA GLU A 647 3.52 -0.03 10.45
C GLU A 647 4.61 -0.65 9.57
N MET A 648 5.04 0.04 8.51
CA MET A 648 6.19 -0.38 7.70
C MET A 648 7.49 -0.25 8.49
N ILE A 649 7.64 0.85 9.23
CA ILE A 649 8.81 1.15 10.07
C ILE A 649 8.87 0.17 11.26
N LYS A 650 7.73 -0.14 11.85
CA LYS A 650 7.60 -1.07 12.98
C LYS A 650 7.66 -2.55 12.58
N HIS A 651 7.87 -2.86 11.29
CA HIS A 651 7.90 -4.23 10.75
C HIS A 651 6.66 -5.09 11.10
N LYS A 652 5.50 -4.47 11.33
CA LYS A 652 4.25 -5.19 11.66
C LYS A 652 3.59 -5.89 10.45
N GLY A 653 4.19 -5.73 9.28
CA GLY A 653 3.58 -6.06 8.00
C GLY A 653 2.60 -4.96 7.57
N HIS A 654 2.44 -4.81 6.26
CA HIS A 654 1.57 -3.82 5.66
C HIS A 654 0.75 -4.40 4.51
N ASP A 655 -0.39 -3.76 4.27
CA ASP A 655 -1.34 -4.05 3.21
C ASP A 655 -1.71 -2.75 2.45
N ALA A 656 -2.88 -2.73 1.80
CA ALA A 656 -3.39 -1.60 1.04
C ALA A 656 -3.53 -0.30 1.87
N SER A 657 -3.65 -0.40 3.20
CA SER A 657 -3.84 0.75 4.09
C SER A 657 -2.70 1.79 4.03
N ILE A 658 -1.47 1.37 3.70
CA ILE A 658 -0.34 2.32 3.59
C ILE A 658 -0.52 3.33 2.47
N ASP A 659 -1.28 2.98 1.42
CA ASP A 659 -1.52 3.92 0.32
C ASP A 659 -2.45 5.05 0.78
N TRP A 660 -3.34 4.80 1.76
CA TRP A 660 -4.16 5.84 2.40
C TRP A 660 -3.35 6.74 3.33
N TRP A 661 -2.38 6.18 4.06
CA TRP A 661 -1.40 6.98 4.81
C TRP A 661 -0.63 7.92 3.88
N THR A 662 -0.07 7.38 2.79
CA THR A 662 0.69 8.19 1.83
C THR A 662 -0.17 9.23 1.10
N LEU A 663 -1.47 8.96 0.88
CA LEU A 663 -2.42 9.96 0.39
C LEU A 663 -2.59 11.12 1.38
N GLY A 664 -2.64 10.84 2.69
CA GLY A 664 -2.67 11.87 3.73
C GLY A 664 -1.43 12.76 3.68
N VAL A 665 -0.25 12.15 3.59
CA VAL A 665 1.04 12.86 3.43
C VAL A 665 1.04 13.71 2.16
N LEU A 666 0.63 13.16 1.02
CA LEU A 666 0.53 13.87 -0.26
C LEU A 666 -0.42 15.07 -0.18
N THR A 667 -1.60 14.87 0.41
CA THR A 667 -2.62 15.92 0.54
C THR A 667 -2.13 17.05 1.44
N TYR A 668 -1.46 16.72 2.55
CA TYR A 668 -0.80 17.69 3.40
C TYR A 668 0.27 18.46 2.62
N GLU A 669 1.17 17.77 1.92
CA GLU A 669 2.25 18.40 1.14
C GLU A 669 1.70 19.32 0.04
N MET A 670 0.59 18.96 -0.61
CA MET A 670 -0.07 19.83 -1.58
C MET A 670 -0.58 21.14 -0.96
N ILE A 671 -1.05 21.12 0.29
CA ILE A 671 -1.64 22.29 0.96
C ILE A 671 -0.58 23.15 1.65
N ASP A 672 0.39 22.52 2.30
CA ASP A 672 1.41 23.19 3.12
C ASP A 672 2.68 23.52 2.32
N GLY A 673 2.95 22.76 1.25
CA GLY A 673 4.14 22.85 0.41
C GLY A 673 5.29 21.94 0.86
N GLU A 674 5.22 21.40 2.07
CA GLU A 674 6.19 20.46 2.62
C GLU A 674 5.50 19.23 3.24
N PRO A 675 6.16 18.06 3.26
CA PRO A 675 5.59 16.89 3.92
C PRO A 675 5.47 17.11 5.44
N PRO A 676 4.44 16.52 6.10
CA PRO A 676 4.13 16.75 7.51
C PRO A 676 5.20 16.25 8.49
N PHE A 677 6.00 15.27 8.07
CA PHE A 677 7.05 14.66 8.91
C PHE A 677 8.42 14.94 8.31
N GLN A 678 9.24 15.73 9.01
CA GLN A 678 10.61 16.02 8.61
C GLN A 678 11.59 15.16 9.41
N VAL A 679 12.66 14.68 8.76
CA VAL A 679 13.79 14.05 9.44
C VAL A 679 14.61 15.18 10.07
N ARG A 680 14.50 15.35 11.39
CA ARG A 680 15.38 16.25 12.15
C ARG A 680 16.67 15.56 12.54
#